data_AF-A0A8J7UE39-F1
#
_entry.id   AF-A0A8J7UE39-F1
#
_cell.length_a   1.000
_cell.length_b   1.000
_cell.length_c   1.000
_cell.angle_alpha   90.00
_cell.angle_beta   90.00
_cell.angle_gamma   90.00
#
_symmetry.space_group_name_H-M   'P 1'
#
loop_
_entity.id
_entity.type
_entity.pdbx_description
1 polymer ?
#
loop_
_entity_poly.entity_id
_entity_poly.type
_entity_poly.pdbx_seq_one_letter_code
_entity_poly.pdbx_strand_id
1 'polypeptide(L)'
;MNRLLFLLSGCIALSANTAELKFHDFEDNAIGDVFEMKHINGDAANATAVVTEDHTNPANKVVRIECKSWDTLLALPLPEGITGQNFCDTYQTLQLDLLRLASSDDDYIQWVIMLGDDELYRDEGYPNQGNEEVWQHRAYNFKYVKNNATTLYIGLHNDKADYYLDNIVLSGLTSQSTGTVTWTGSVSGVWDMATTANFTDGTSAVVFNEGNSAIFNDTPGADQNVTANGVIKAFDVTFSNNRHSYKIIPGDNGGKITGRGTLTIDNGGDVTMGVANELEGGTALKNGRLRLASTDAVAGLGKSINVTEGAIDFCLNNTANNYAVVETPIVLNGKPVDVYTSRYTYWTSPVSGTGDINIYCGGERSYMGHQKNKVQPDWSNYSGTVTLYPYKEVISSAGFYGLVFEGNKSFNPEDYETHRANHVFENCKVIATDGTALASEGNDRGVCIGELQLSEGATLYGYYKSSEKARSYFVLGSTGTDGLLAGRMCPPEKDGKVVNGQLLGIIKEGKGTYTITGNNNRLTGGIRVREGRVLVNNNTEEARAGKLPGGTGASHDAEVSQIFVWSKSILGGSGNIAQPADIYGTLQPGNDGIGTLTFADFVNDTPVAITVRPSTVIEIELGAEGNDKLDVSGALRYYHYTEEFEESDKMPVIKLSVGSDATYNKGDEFTIVSAKSKEALDEDIKWSFALDAPEGWRLDERVNADKYEVVLIADKSASIDTVIEENDKPYVEGGILYVNGATEGDTINIYATDGLLLKSVNGISAIPVNDLNGVIIVSYGTTSSKLTVK
;
A
#
# COMPACT_ATOMS: atom_id res chain seq x y z
N MET A 1 26.82 -24.12 -64.79
CA MET A 1 28.26 -24.30 -65.08
C MET A 1 28.82 -22.90 -65.25
N ASN A 2 29.55 -22.29 -64.32
CA ASN A 2 30.53 -22.79 -63.37
C ASN A 2 30.16 -22.48 -61.90
N ARG A 3 30.36 -23.47 -61.03
CA ARG A 3 30.55 -23.28 -59.59
C ARG A 3 31.98 -22.77 -59.39
N LEU A 4 32.18 -21.62 -58.76
CA LEU A 4 33.44 -21.18 -58.17
C LEU A 4 33.13 -20.86 -56.70
N LEU A 5 33.41 -21.78 -55.78
CA LEU A 5 34.57 -21.76 -54.88
C LEU A 5 34.69 -20.43 -54.10
N PHE A 6 33.99 -20.37 -52.96
CA PHE A 6 34.34 -19.47 -51.86
C PHE A 6 35.73 -19.86 -51.36
N LEU A 7 36.70 -18.99 -51.56
CA LEU A 7 38.00 -19.06 -50.91
C LEU A 7 37.91 -18.26 -49.62
N LEU A 8 37.85 -19.00 -48.50
CA LEU A 8 38.23 -18.56 -47.18
C LEU A 8 39.60 -17.86 -47.24
N SER A 9 39.71 -16.65 -46.70
CA SER A 9 40.95 -16.20 -46.07
C SER A 9 40.67 -15.02 -45.15
N GLY A 10 40.66 -15.28 -43.84
CA GLY A 10 40.41 -14.28 -42.80
C GLY A 10 40.01 -14.91 -41.47
N CYS A 11 40.74 -15.92 -40.99
CA CYS A 11 40.58 -16.40 -39.63
C CYS A 11 40.99 -15.29 -38.65
N ILE A 12 40.03 -14.58 -38.07
CA ILE A 12 40.21 -13.95 -36.78
C ILE A 12 39.66 -14.94 -35.76
N ALA A 13 40.56 -15.54 -34.98
CA ALA A 13 40.15 -16.17 -33.74
C ALA A 13 39.45 -15.10 -32.90
N LEU A 14 38.16 -15.28 -32.61
CA LEU A 14 37.38 -14.45 -31.69
C LEU A 14 38.00 -14.56 -30.29
N SER A 15 39.09 -13.80 -30.07
CA SER A 15 39.53 -13.43 -28.74
C SER A 15 38.56 -12.36 -28.25
N ALA A 16 37.84 -12.65 -27.17
CA ALA A 16 37.03 -11.71 -26.44
C ALA A 16 37.83 -10.42 -26.15
N ASN A 17 37.59 -9.36 -26.91
CA ASN A 17 37.98 -7.98 -26.62
C ASN A 17 37.26 -7.08 -27.62
N THR A 18 36.49 -6.10 -27.11
CA THR A 18 35.66 -5.09 -27.81
C THR A 18 34.62 -5.67 -28.77
N ALA A 19 33.34 -5.71 -28.35
CA ALA A 19 32.24 -6.22 -29.18
C ALA A 19 31.80 -5.19 -30.23
N GLU A 20 32.74 -4.64 -31.00
CA GLU A 20 32.48 -3.88 -32.21
C GLU A 20 32.86 -4.76 -33.40
N LEU A 21 31.91 -4.98 -34.30
CA LEU A 21 32.09 -5.69 -35.55
C LEU A 21 31.75 -4.74 -36.69
N LYS A 22 32.76 -4.39 -37.48
CA LYS A 22 32.55 -3.80 -38.80
C LYS A 22 31.90 -4.86 -39.67
N PHE A 23 30.58 -4.77 -39.80
CA PHE A 23 29.78 -5.83 -40.40
C PHE A 23 29.89 -5.76 -41.92
N HIS A 24 29.72 -4.58 -42.51
CA HIS A 24 29.94 -4.32 -43.94
C HIS A 24 30.30 -2.85 -44.20
N ASP A 25 31.41 -2.61 -44.88
CA ASP A 25 31.81 -1.31 -45.47
C ASP A 25 31.95 -1.40 -47.01
N PHE A 26 31.61 -2.55 -47.61
CA PHE A 26 31.57 -2.84 -49.05
C PHE A 26 32.88 -2.64 -49.84
N GLU A 27 33.99 -2.24 -49.20
CA GLU A 27 35.26 -1.95 -49.89
C GLU A 27 35.91 -3.20 -50.48
N ASP A 28 35.73 -4.35 -49.84
CA ASP A 28 36.23 -5.65 -50.32
C ASP A 28 35.39 -6.26 -51.46
N ASN A 29 34.23 -5.68 -51.77
CA ASN A 29 33.37 -6.13 -52.86
C ASN A 29 33.83 -5.60 -54.23
N ALA A 30 33.49 -6.33 -55.29
CA ALA A 30 33.61 -5.83 -56.65
C ALA A 30 32.39 -4.96 -57.00
N ILE A 31 32.60 -3.89 -57.78
CA ILE A 31 31.48 -3.13 -58.36
C ILE A 31 30.64 -4.09 -59.22
N GLY A 32 29.34 -4.10 -58.98
CA GLY A 32 28.39 -5.02 -59.59
C GLY A 32 28.08 -6.28 -58.78
N ASP A 33 28.75 -6.49 -57.62
CA ASP A 33 28.35 -7.56 -56.69
C ASP A 33 26.91 -7.33 -56.21
N VAL A 34 26.14 -8.41 -56.13
CA VAL A 34 24.71 -8.36 -55.79
C VAL A 34 24.48 -8.99 -54.42
N PHE A 35 23.75 -8.29 -53.56
CA PHE A 35 23.26 -8.81 -52.29
C PHE A 35 21.79 -9.24 -52.41
N GLU A 36 21.40 -10.22 -51.60
CA GLU A 36 20.02 -10.71 -51.58
C GLU A 36 19.09 -9.68 -50.93
N MET A 37 17.88 -9.54 -51.49
CA MET A 37 16.79 -8.74 -50.93
C MET A 37 15.66 -9.68 -50.48
N LYS A 38 15.20 -9.54 -49.24
CA LYS A 38 14.07 -10.31 -48.69
C LYS A 38 12.81 -9.47 -48.65
N HIS A 39 11.69 -10.02 -49.13
CA HIS A 39 10.37 -9.50 -48.82
C HIS A 39 9.89 -10.11 -47.51
N ILE A 40 9.76 -9.33 -46.44
CA ILE A 40 9.49 -9.87 -45.10
C ILE A 40 8.05 -10.35 -44.90
N ASN A 41 7.10 -9.88 -45.72
CA ASN A 41 5.66 -10.23 -45.63
C ASN A 41 5.09 -10.89 -46.91
N GLY A 42 5.92 -11.52 -47.74
CA GLY A 42 5.49 -11.95 -49.08
C GLY A 42 6.52 -12.80 -49.82
N ASP A 43 6.18 -13.26 -51.02
CA ASP A 43 6.91 -14.35 -51.68
C ASP A 43 8.16 -13.90 -52.45
N ALA A 44 8.24 -12.66 -52.93
CA ALA A 44 9.39 -12.16 -53.68
C ALA A 44 9.61 -10.65 -53.52
N ALA A 45 10.87 -10.26 -53.31
CA ALA A 45 11.32 -8.88 -53.31
C ALA A 45 11.33 -8.30 -54.73
N ASN A 46 10.68 -7.15 -54.95
CA ASN A 46 10.87 -6.34 -56.15
C ASN A 46 11.81 -5.17 -55.83
N ALA A 47 13.06 -5.51 -55.55
CA ALA A 47 14.14 -4.56 -55.30
C ALA A 47 15.48 -5.18 -55.68
N THR A 48 16.50 -4.35 -55.88
CA THR A 48 17.88 -4.82 -56.08
C THR A 48 18.82 -4.18 -55.08
N ALA A 49 19.87 -4.90 -54.70
CA ALA A 49 20.98 -4.39 -53.91
C ALA A 49 22.29 -4.70 -54.63
N VAL A 50 22.96 -3.67 -55.14
CA VAL A 50 24.15 -3.82 -55.97
C VAL A 50 25.26 -2.89 -55.47
N VAL A 51 26.47 -3.43 -55.34
CA VAL A 51 27.64 -2.64 -54.98
C VAL A 51 28.02 -1.72 -56.15
N THR A 52 28.14 -0.43 -55.86
CA THR A 52 28.46 0.63 -56.82
C THR A 52 29.46 1.62 -56.21
N GLU A 53 30.00 2.49 -57.05
CA GLU A 53 30.70 3.70 -56.59
C GLU A 53 29.70 4.67 -55.96
N ASP A 54 30.06 5.26 -54.82
CA ASP A 54 29.39 6.44 -54.28
C ASP A 54 29.53 7.58 -55.30
N HIS A 55 28.40 8.13 -55.77
CA HIS A 55 28.43 9.18 -56.77
C HIS A 55 28.97 10.52 -56.22
N THR A 56 29.00 10.69 -54.89
CA THR A 56 29.57 11.86 -54.20
C THR A 56 31.08 11.71 -53.96
N ASN A 57 31.57 10.47 -53.92
CA ASN A 57 32.99 10.13 -53.79
C ASN A 57 33.28 8.78 -54.50
N PRO A 58 33.67 8.78 -55.79
CA PRO A 58 33.86 7.55 -56.56
C PRO A 58 34.98 6.61 -56.05
N ALA A 59 35.80 7.06 -55.10
CA ALA A 59 36.80 6.22 -54.45
C ALA A 59 36.22 5.32 -53.34
N ASN A 60 34.96 5.54 -52.95
CA ASN A 60 34.23 4.79 -51.93
C ASN A 60 33.21 3.86 -52.60
N LYS A 61 33.08 2.62 -52.13
CA LYS A 61 32.09 1.65 -52.59
C LYS A 61 30.95 1.57 -51.59
N VAL A 62 29.73 1.49 -52.11
CA VAL A 62 28.51 1.43 -51.29
C VAL A 62 27.57 0.41 -51.88
N VAL A 63 26.63 -0.10 -51.10
CA VAL A 63 25.51 -0.87 -51.66
C VAL A 63 24.38 0.10 -52.04
N ARG A 64 24.00 0.10 -53.32
CA ARG A 64 22.81 0.80 -53.81
C ARG A 64 21.61 -0.12 -53.73
N ILE A 65 20.58 0.35 -53.04
CA ILE A 65 19.28 -0.28 -53.01
C ILE A 65 18.35 0.46 -53.97
N GLU A 66 17.81 -0.25 -54.96
CA GLU A 66 16.70 0.24 -55.77
C GLU A 66 15.40 -0.45 -55.33
N CYS A 67 14.51 0.28 -54.65
CA CYS A 67 13.25 -0.26 -54.14
C CYS A 67 12.11 -0.04 -55.13
N LYS A 68 11.30 -1.09 -55.35
CA LYS A 68 10.04 -1.05 -56.15
C LYS A 68 8.88 -1.78 -55.45
N SER A 69 9.06 -2.21 -54.20
CA SER A 69 8.02 -2.82 -53.36
C SER A 69 8.27 -2.58 -51.89
N TRP A 70 7.19 -2.41 -51.12
CA TRP A 70 7.20 -2.38 -49.66
C TRP A 70 7.80 -3.67 -49.06
N ASP A 71 8.10 -3.62 -47.77
CA ASP A 71 8.57 -4.79 -46.99
C ASP A 71 9.83 -5.47 -47.53
N THR A 72 10.64 -4.75 -48.29
CA THR A 72 11.81 -5.31 -48.95
C THR A 72 13.09 -4.80 -48.31
N LEU A 73 13.87 -5.71 -47.71
CA LEU A 73 15.05 -5.39 -46.90
C LEU A 73 16.29 -6.12 -47.42
N LEU A 74 17.46 -5.49 -47.26
CA LEU A 74 18.77 -6.05 -47.56
C LEU A 74 19.08 -7.21 -46.62
N ALA A 75 19.40 -8.38 -47.17
CA ALA A 75 19.79 -9.56 -46.43
C ALA A 75 21.30 -9.60 -46.23
N LEU A 76 21.72 -9.61 -44.96
CA LEU A 76 23.12 -9.68 -44.55
C LEU A 76 23.33 -10.95 -43.72
N PRO A 77 23.97 -11.99 -44.28
CA PRO A 77 24.30 -13.20 -43.52
C PRO A 77 25.15 -12.87 -42.29
N LEU A 78 24.81 -13.45 -41.14
CA LEU A 78 25.59 -13.29 -39.93
C LEU A 78 26.95 -14.01 -40.07
N PRO A 79 28.01 -13.52 -39.43
CA PRO A 79 29.30 -14.20 -39.46
C PRO A 79 29.24 -15.58 -38.82
N GLU A 80 30.18 -16.45 -39.18
CA GLU A 80 30.26 -17.80 -38.62
C GLU A 80 30.33 -17.77 -37.08
N GLY A 81 29.48 -18.58 -36.43
CA GLY A 81 29.38 -18.63 -34.97
C GLY A 81 28.43 -17.61 -34.34
N ILE A 82 27.92 -16.64 -35.11
CA ILE A 82 26.88 -15.71 -34.67
C ILE A 82 25.53 -16.17 -35.28
N THR A 83 24.55 -16.35 -34.42
CA THR A 83 23.18 -16.74 -34.77
C THR A 83 22.21 -15.93 -33.93
N GLY A 84 20.91 -16.02 -34.21
CA GLY A 84 19.90 -15.38 -33.39
C GLY A 84 19.88 -15.81 -31.92
N GLN A 85 20.56 -16.90 -31.54
CA GLN A 85 20.63 -17.36 -30.16
C GLN A 85 21.59 -16.54 -29.29
N ASN A 86 22.62 -15.94 -29.92
CA ASN A 86 23.69 -15.19 -29.26
C ASN A 86 23.92 -13.78 -29.85
N PHE A 87 23.22 -13.41 -30.93
CA PHE A 87 23.35 -12.11 -31.57
C PHE A 87 23.10 -10.97 -30.58
N CYS A 88 21.91 -10.91 -29.97
CA CYS A 88 21.55 -9.86 -29.01
C CYS A 88 22.33 -9.95 -27.68
N ASP A 89 22.98 -11.08 -27.39
CA ASP A 89 23.90 -11.21 -26.25
C ASP A 89 25.24 -10.52 -26.51
N THR A 90 25.59 -10.31 -27.78
CA THR A 90 26.88 -9.78 -28.23
C THR A 90 26.75 -8.37 -28.80
N TYR A 91 25.68 -8.08 -29.53
CA TYR A 91 25.41 -6.81 -30.19
C TYR A 91 24.05 -6.27 -29.77
N GLN A 92 24.01 -5.03 -29.33
CA GLN A 92 22.80 -4.33 -28.92
C GLN A 92 22.48 -3.11 -29.79
N THR A 93 23.44 -2.69 -30.62
CA THR A 93 23.32 -1.54 -31.49
C THR A 93 23.79 -1.82 -32.91
N LEU A 94 23.13 -1.17 -33.87
CA LEU A 94 23.60 -1.06 -35.25
C LEU A 94 23.85 0.41 -35.57
N GLN A 95 25.01 0.68 -36.15
CA GLN A 95 25.35 1.96 -36.75
C GLN A 95 25.54 1.78 -38.24
N LEU A 96 25.21 2.80 -39.03
CA LEU A 96 25.43 2.82 -40.48
C LEU A 96 25.43 4.25 -40.99
N ASP A 97 25.88 4.41 -42.23
CA ASP A 97 25.65 5.61 -43.03
C ASP A 97 24.57 5.34 -44.08
N LEU A 98 23.64 6.28 -44.21
CA LEU A 98 22.50 6.24 -45.13
C LEU A 98 22.50 7.50 -46.00
N LEU A 99 22.38 7.35 -47.32
CA LEU A 99 22.11 8.46 -48.24
C LEU A 99 20.87 8.13 -49.07
N ARG A 100 19.84 8.98 -48.98
CA ARG A 100 18.68 8.92 -49.87
C ARG A 100 19.04 9.54 -51.22
N LEU A 101 18.75 8.86 -52.32
CA LEU A 101 18.94 9.41 -53.66
C LEU A 101 17.73 10.27 -54.05
N ALA A 102 17.93 11.26 -54.92
CA ALA A 102 16.88 12.07 -55.51
C ALA A 102 16.11 11.32 -56.61
N SER A 103 15.54 10.16 -56.25
CA SER A 103 14.80 9.26 -57.14
C SER A 103 13.28 9.35 -56.97
N SER A 104 12.79 9.92 -55.86
CA SER A 104 11.38 10.10 -55.54
C SER A 104 11.21 11.15 -54.45
N ASP A 105 10.15 11.96 -54.52
CA ASP A 105 9.75 12.94 -53.51
C ASP A 105 8.85 12.33 -52.40
N ASP A 106 8.89 11.01 -52.22
CA ASP A 106 8.04 10.32 -51.25
C ASP A 106 8.73 10.31 -49.88
N ASP A 107 8.05 10.83 -48.87
CA ASP A 107 8.52 10.88 -47.49
C ASP A 107 7.81 9.85 -46.59
N TYR A 108 6.94 9.00 -47.15
CA TYR A 108 6.33 7.89 -46.42
C TYR A 108 7.33 6.73 -46.28
N ILE A 109 8.37 6.90 -45.47
CA ILE A 109 9.48 5.94 -45.36
C ILE A 109 9.75 5.61 -43.89
N GLN A 110 10.00 4.32 -43.60
CA GLN A 110 10.41 3.83 -42.27
C GLN A 110 11.72 3.05 -42.35
N TRP A 111 12.57 3.16 -41.34
CA TRP A 111 13.68 2.24 -41.14
C TRP A 111 13.23 0.97 -40.40
N VAL A 112 13.72 -0.20 -40.84
CA VAL A 112 13.40 -1.50 -40.24
C VAL A 112 14.66 -2.36 -40.11
N ILE A 113 14.78 -3.05 -38.98
CA ILE A 113 15.81 -4.05 -38.69
C ILE A 113 15.14 -5.33 -38.18
N MET A 114 15.38 -6.45 -38.85
CA MET A 114 14.87 -7.77 -38.49
C MET A 114 16.03 -8.74 -38.26
N LEU A 115 15.85 -9.69 -37.35
CA LEU A 115 16.71 -10.84 -37.15
C LEU A 115 15.92 -12.10 -37.47
N GLY A 116 16.11 -12.66 -38.67
CA GLY A 116 15.18 -13.68 -39.19
C GLY A 116 13.81 -13.09 -39.49
N ASP A 117 12.81 -13.49 -38.70
CA ASP A 117 11.43 -13.01 -38.79
C ASP A 117 11.02 -12.15 -37.58
N ASP A 118 11.91 -12.00 -36.59
CA ASP A 118 11.67 -11.16 -35.42
C ASP A 118 12.17 -9.73 -35.66
N GLU A 119 11.37 -8.74 -35.28
CA GLU A 119 11.73 -7.33 -35.39
C GLU A 119 12.65 -6.90 -34.25
N LEU A 120 13.84 -6.41 -34.61
CA LEU A 120 14.77 -5.77 -33.68
C LEU A 120 14.46 -4.28 -33.52
N TYR A 121 14.04 -3.62 -34.59
CA TYR A 121 13.75 -2.19 -34.59
C TYR A 121 12.83 -1.83 -35.77
N ARG A 122 11.91 -0.89 -35.52
CA ARG A 122 11.13 -0.19 -36.55
C ARG A 122 10.89 1.24 -36.09
N ASP A 123 10.96 2.19 -37.02
CA ASP A 123 10.55 3.56 -36.74
C ASP A 123 9.06 3.65 -36.36
N GLU A 124 8.76 4.47 -35.34
CA GLU A 124 7.38 4.81 -35.02
C GLU A 124 6.82 5.80 -36.05
N GLY A 125 5.71 5.45 -36.70
CA GLY A 125 5.16 6.25 -37.78
C GLY A 125 6.13 6.39 -38.95
N TYR A 126 6.07 7.47 -39.73
CA TYR A 126 6.91 7.68 -40.91
C TYR A 126 7.75 8.94 -40.71
N PRO A 127 8.82 8.86 -39.91
CA PRO A 127 9.62 10.03 -39.59
C PRO A 127 10.42 10.50 -40.80
N ASN A 128 10.84 11.77 -40.78
CA ASN A 128 11.73 12.30 -41.80
C ASN A 128 13.08 11.53 -41.76
N GLN A 129 13.45 10.93 -42.90
CA GLN A 129 14.63 10.08 -43.03
C GLN A 129 15.92 10.86 -43.41
N GLY A 130 15.90 12.19 -43.32
CA GLY A 130 16.94 13.07 -43.82
C GLY A 130 16.68 13.56 -45.24
N ASN A 131 17.44 14.59 -45.64
CA ASN A 131 17.37 15.17 -46.98
C ASN A 131 18.00 14.24 -48.02
N GLU A 132 17.49 14.28 -49.24
CA GLU A 132 18.09 13.63 -50.41
C GLU A 132 19.50 14.17 -50.67
N GLU A 133 20.36 13.32 -51.21
CA GLU A 133 21.75 13.59 -51.61
C GLU A 133 22.66 14.07 -50.46
N VAL A 134 22.29 13.74 -49.22
CA VAL A 134 23.07 14.04 -48.02
C VAL A 134 23.26 12.78 -47.20
N TRP A 135 24.51 12.39 -46.98
CA TRP A 135 24.88 11.30 -46.07
C TRP A 135 24.41 11.59 -44.64
N GLN A 136 23.82 10.58 -44.01
CA GLN A 136 23.33 10.60 -42.64
C GLN A 136 23.95 9.44 -41.85
N HIS A 137 24.64 9.77 -40.76
CA HIS A 137 25.05 8.74 -39.80
C HIS A 137 23.86 8.35 -38.91
N ARG A 138 23.58 7.06 -38.78
CA ARG A 138 22.44 6.51 -38.05
C ARG A 138 22.90 5.50 -37.01
N ALA A 139 22.21 5.47 -35.88
CA ALA A 139 22.44 4.51 -34.80
C ALA A 139 21.10 4.03 -34.23
N TYR A 140 20.93 2.72 -34.11
CA TYR A 140 19.68 2.08 -33.68
C TYR A 140 19.95 1.09 -32.55
N ASN A 141 19.14 1.16 -31.48
CA ASN A 141 19.16 0.17 -30.41
C ASN A 141 18.22 -0.98 -30.76
N PHE A 142 18.66 -2.21 -30.49
CA PHE A 142 17.84 -3.39 -30.72
C PHE A 142 16.88 -3.65 -29.57
N LYS A 143 15.68 -4.10 -29.91
CA LYS A 143 14.85 -4.94 -29.05
C LYS A 143 15.55 -6.29 -28.89
N TYR A 144 15.64 -6.77 -27.65
CA TYR A 144 16.25 -8.08 -27.38
C TYR A 144 15.35 -9.20 -27.87
N VAL A 145 15.88 -10.08 -28.72
CA VAL A 145 15.21 -11.30 -29.21
C VAL A 145 16.18 -12.49 -29.18
N LYS A 146 15.64 -13.70 -29.07
CA LYS A 146 16.40 -14.95 -29.27
C LYS A 146 15.67 -15.86 -30.25
N ASN A 147 16.36 -16.26 -31.32
CA ASN A 147 15.81 -17.17 -32.33
C ASN A 147 16.93 -17.96 -33.03
N ASN A 148 16.62 -18.73 -34.08
CA ASN A 148 17.61 -19.53 -34.82
C ASN A 148 18.10 -18.88 -36.12
N ALA A 149 17.89 -17.57 -36.29
CA ALA A 149 18.23 -16.88 -37.53
C ALA A 149 19.73 -16.85 -37.77
N THR A 150 20.11 -16.87 -39.04
CA THR A 150 21.50 -16.72 -39.50
C THR A 150 21.69 -15.49 -40.37
N THR A 151 20.69 -14.62 -40.43
CA THR A 151 20.66 -13.46 -41.34
C THR A 151 19.99 -12.28 -40.65
N LEU A 152 20.63 -11.11 -40.78
CA LEU A 152 20.06 -9.82 -40.41
C LEU A 152 19.44 -9.19 -41.65
N TYR A 153 18.24 -8.62 -41.53
CA TYR A 153 17.61 -7.88 -42.62
C TYR A 153 17.45 -6.42 -42.23
N ILE A 154 17.95 -5.50 -43.06
CA ILE A 154 17.92 -4.07 -42.78
C ILE A 154 17.48 -3.26 -44.00
N GLY A 155 16.89 -2.10 -43.79
CA GLY A 155 16.63 -1.16 -44.88
C GLY A 155 15.47 -0.21 -44.64
N LEU A 156 15.26 0.67 -45.62
CA LEU A 156 14.10 1.54 -45.69
C LEU A 156 12.90 0.76 -46.25
N HIS A 157 11.87 0.57 -45.43
CA HIS A 157 10.55 0.11 -45.84
C HIS A 157 9.86 1.22 -46.65
N ASN A 158 9.91 1.08 -47.98
CA ASN A 158 9.31 1.98 -48.99
C ASN A 158 9.23 1.28 -50.36
N ASP A 159 8.51 1.84 -51.33
CA ASP A 159 8.37 1.29 -52.69
C ASP A 159 8.87 2.18 -53.84
N LYS A 160 9.55 3.30 -53.56
CA LYS A 160 9.90 4.31 -54.58
C LYS A 160 11.28 4.96 -54.43
N ALA A 161 11.77 5.12 -53.21
CA ALA A 161 13.01 5.78 -52.90
C ALA A 161 14.18 4.79 -52.97
N ASP A 162 15.16 5.13 -53.79
CA ASP A 162 16.44 4.44 -53.87
C ASP A 162 17.41 5.07 -52.84
N TYR A 163 18.34 4.29 -52.33
CA TYR A 163 19.26 4.76 -51.30
C TYR A 163 20.58 3.98 -51.30
N TYR A 164 21.61 4.59 -50.70
CA TYR A 164 22.89 3.95 -50.42
C TYR A 164 22.99 3.61 -48.95
N LEU A 165 23.60 2.46 -48.65
CA LEU A 165 24.06 2.10 -47.32
C LEU A 165 25.57 1.89 -47.33
N ASP A 166 26.20 2.29 -46.24
CA ASP A 166 27.62 2.09 -46.00
C ASP A 166 27.95 2.01 -44.50
N ASN A 167 29.18 1.62 -44.14
CA ASN A 167 29.73 1.62 -42.79
C ASN A 167 28.84 0.97 -41.74
N ILE A 168 28.29 -0.21 -42.04
CA ILE A 168 27.43 -0.96 -41.13
C ILE A 168 28.29 -1.57 -40.03
N VAL A 169 28.07 -1.11 -38.79
CA VAL A 169 28.80 -1.54 -37.59
C VAL A 169 27.82 -2.09 -36.57
N LEU A 170 28.05 -3.32 -36.12
CA LEU A 170 27.36 -3.90 -34.97
C LEU A 170 28.20 -3.66 -33.73
N SER A 171 27.58 -3.17 -32.66
CA SER A 171 28.28 -2.93 -31.39
C SER A 171 27.49 -3.46 -30.20
N GLY A 172 28.21 -3.82 -29.14
CA GLY A 172 27.60 -4.24 -27.90
C GLY A 172 28.51 -4.12 -26.68
N LEU A 173 27.94 -4.42 -25.52
CA LEU A 173 28.59 -4.38 -24.23
C LEU A 173 29.38 -5.67 -23.98
N THR A 174 30.48 -5.57 -23.24
CA THR A 174 31.32 -6.72 -22.87
C THR A 174 30.52 -7.76 -22.08
N SER A 175 30.56 -9.02 -22.53
CA SER A 175 29.81 -10.15 -21.93
C SER A 175 30.43 -10.73 -20.66
N GLN A 176 31.68 -10.36 -20.36
CA GLN A 176 32.42 -10.79 -19.18
C GLN A 176 33.37 -9.69 -18.72
N SER A 177 33.73 -9.70 -17.44
CA SER A 177 34.72 -8.79 -16.89
C SER A 177 36.09 -9.01 -17.56
N THR A 178 36.75 -7.93 -17.96
CA THR A 178 38.12 -7.93 -18.51
C THR A 178 39.20 -7.78 -17.41
N GLY A 179 38.78 -7.63 -16.15
CA GLY A 179 39.65 -7.46 -14.99
C GLY A 179 38.96 -6.66 -13.88
N THR A 180 39.48 -6.71 -12.66
CA THR A 180 38.96 -5.92 -11.53
C THR A 180 40.01 -4.92 -11.07
N VAL A 181 39.61 -3.67 -10.90
CA VAL A 181 40.49 -2.58 -10.51
C VAL A 181 39.87 -1.77 -9.37
N THR A 182 40.70 -1.27 -8.46
CA THR A 182 40.25 -0.51 -7.27
C THR A 182 40.56 0.97 -7.44
N TRP A 183 39.59 1.84 -7.18
CA TRP A 183 39.77 3.29 -7.21
C TRP A 183 40.72 3.76 -6.12
N THR A 184 41.73 4.54 -6.52
CA THR A 184 42.68 5.19 -5.62
C THR A 184 42.55 6.71 -5.64
N GLY A 185 42.10 7.28 -6.77
CA GLY A 185 42.00 8.74 -6.95
C GLY A 185 43.34 9.47 -6.81
N SER A 186 44.48 8.76 -6.93
CA SER A 186 45.79 9.29 -6.56
C SER A 186 46.34 10.33 -7.53
N VAL A 187 45.84 10.36 -8.78
CA VAL A 187 46.25 11.34 -9.80
C VAL A 187 45.25 12.49 -9.86
N SER A 188 43.95 12.18 -9.87
CA SER A 188 42.86 13.16 -9.88
C SER A 188 41.55 12.55 -9.37
N GLY A 189 40.51 13.36 -9.23
CA GLY A 189 39.15 12.89 -8.96
C GLY A 189 38.38 12.41 -10.21
N VAL A 190 39.02 12.27 -11.37
CA VAL A 190 38.33 11.99 -12.65
C VAL A 190 38.33 10.48 -12.94
N TRP A 191 37.15 9.92 -13.18
CA TRP A 191 36.97 8.60 -13.77
C TRP A 191 36.70 8.77 -15.26
N ASP A 192 37.66 8.34 -16.08
CA ASP A 192 37.60 8.38 -17.54
C ASP A 192 38.05 7.03 -18.12
N MET A 193 37.77 6.82 -19.41
CA MET A 193 38.17 5.61 -20.12
C MET A 193 39.61 5.74 -20.64
N ALA A 194 40.45 4.76 -20.31
CA ALA A 194 41.79 4.53 -20.84
C ALA A 194 42.75 5.75 -20.81
N THR A 195 42.52 6.73 -19.92
CA THR A 195 43.27 8.00 -19.91
C THR A 195 44.04 8.21 -18.60
N THR A 196 43.33 8.30 -17.46
CA THR A 196 43.96 8.66 -16.19
C THR A 196 44.17 7.43 -15.29
N ALA A 197 45.39 7.26 -14.78
CA ALA A 197 45.76 6.13 -13.93
C ALA A 197 45.30 6.30 -12.46
N ASN A 198 43.99 6.44 -12.25
CA ASN A 198 43.36 6.59 -10.93
C ASN A 198 42.98 5.28 -10.24
N PHE A 199 43.29 4.14 -10.85
CA PHE A 199 42.97 2.82 -10.32
C PHE A 199 44.23 2.02 -10.00
N THR A 200 44.09 0.94 -9.25
CA THR A 200 45.12 -0.08 -9.06
C THR A 200 44.58 -1.47 -9.35
N ASP A 201 45.42 -2.33 -9.94
CA ASP A 201 45.18 -3.77 -10.07
C ASP A 201 45.62 -4.57 -8.82
N GLY A 202 46.00 -3.87 -7.74
CA GLY A 202 46.56 -4.44 -6.51
C GLY A 202 48.09 -4.46 -6.48
N THR A 203 48.75 -4.16 -7.60
CA THR A 203 50.22 -4.12 -7.70
C THR A 203 50.74 -2.78 -8.22
N SER A 204 50.06 -2.18 -9.19
CA SER A 204 50.49 -0.96 -9.88
C SER A 204 49.31 -0.01 -10.14
N ALA A 205 49.61 1.25 -10.43
CA ALA A 205 48.61 2.22 -10.88
C ALA A 205 48.27 1.93 -12.35
N VAL A 206 46.97 1.88 -12.67
CA VAL A 206 46.43 1.52 -13.98
C VAL A 206 45.29 2.46 -14.37
N VAL A 207 45.05 2.58 -15.68
CA VAL A 207 43.88 3.25 -16.25
C VAL A 207 42.66 2.32 -16.22
N PHE A 208 41.44 2.88 -16.27
CA PHE A 208 40.22 2.09 -16.37
C PHE A 208 39.91 1.74 -17.83
N ASN A 209 39.81 0.45 -18.15
CA ASN A 209 39.53 -0.02 -19.52
C ASN A 209 38.10 -0.58 -19.65
N GLU A 210 37.61 -0.66 -20.88
CA GLU A 210 36.29 -1.22 -21.16
C GLU A 210 36.13 -2.65 -20.62
N GLY A 211 35.01 -2.91 -19.96
CA GLY A 211 34.70 -4.19 -19.33
C GLY A 211 35.42 -4.44 -18.00
N ASN A 212 36.21 -3.50 -17.48
CA ASN A 212 36.74 -3.64 -16.13
C ASN A 212 35.60 -3.56 -15.09
N SER A 213 35.72 -4.35 -14.03
CA SER A 213 34.93 -4.17 -12.82
C SER A 213 35.63 -3.16 -11.90
N ALA A 214 34.92 -2.13 -11.46
CA ALA A 214 35.44 -1.11 -10.56
C ALA A 214 35.08 -1.41 -9.09
N ILE A 215 36.05 -1.28 -8.19
CA ILE A 215 35.83 -1.31 -6.74
C ILE A 215 36.14 0.07 -6.16
N PHE A 216 35.17 0.65 -5.45
CA PHE A 216 35.30 1.85 -4.65
C PHE A 216 35.24 1.45 -3.18
N ASN A 217 36.36 1.52 -2.47
CA ASN A 217 36.47 1.17 -1.04
C ASN A 217 37.25 2.28 -0.30
N ASP A 218 37.50 2.12 0.99
CA ASP A 218 38.16 3.18 1.78
C ASP A 218 39.67 3.40 1.48
N THR A 219 40.23 2.83 0.39
CA THR A 219 41.64 2.99 -0.01
C THR A 219 42.09 4.46 -0.12
N PRO A 220 41.30 5.40 -0.67
CA PRO A 220 41.72 6.81 -0.72
C PRO A 220 41.85 7.49 0.65
N GLY A 221 41.23 6.94 1.71
CA GLY A 221 41.35 7.46 3.07
C GLY A 221 40.62 8.78 3.39
N ALA A 222 39.71 9.22 2.52
CA ALA A 222 38.86 10.41 2.70
C ALA A 222 37.61 10.30 1.83
N ASP A 223 36.59 11.12 2.11
CA ASP A 223 35.39 11.25 1.24
C ASP A 223 35.79 11.61 -0.19
N GLN A 224 35.12 10.99 -1.16
CA GLN A 224 35.49 11.07 -2.58
C GLN A 224 34.40 11.75 -3.41
N ASN A 225 34.79 12.80 -4.14
CA ASN A 225 34.02 13.30 -5.29
C ASN A 225 34.66 12.75 -6.56
N VAL A 226 33.98 11.84 -7.23
CA VAL A 226 34.45 11.20 -8.47
C VAL A 226 33.68 11.79 -9.64
N THR A 227 34.41 12.43 -10.55
CA THR A 227 33.87 13.00 -11.78
C THR A 227 33.90 11.94 -12.88
N ALA A 228 32.77 11.33 -13.21
CA ALA A 228 32.65 10.44 -14.36
C ALA A 228 32.59 11.29 -15.63
N ASN A 229 33.66 11.25 -16.44
CA ASN A 229 33.82 12.09 -17.60
C ASN A 229 33.58 11.27 -18.89
N GLY A 230 32.41 11.47 -19.49
CA GLY A 230 31.95 10.71 -20.66
C GLY A 230 31.24 9.40 -20.30
N VAL A 231 31.31 8.42 -21.21
CA VAL A 231 30.66 7.11 -21.05
C VAL A 231 31.62 6.13 -20.42
N ILE A 232 31.32 5.71 -19.20
CA ILE A 232 32.09 4.73 -18.45
C ILE A 232 31.54 3.34 -18.74
N LYS A 233 32.27 2.55 -19.51
CA LYS A 233 31.89 1.19 -19.91
C LYS A 233 32.44 0.14 -18.95
N ALA A 234 31.85 0.05 -17.77
CA ALA A 234 32.22 -0.91 -16.74
C ALA A 234 31.58 -2.29 -17.01
N PHE A 235 32.11 -3.35 -16.39
CA PHE A 235 31.35 -4.58 -16.23
C PHE A 235 30.51 -4.49 -14.95
N ASP A 236 31.15 -4.57 -13.78
CA ASP A 236 30.53 -4.30 -12.48
C ASP A 236 31.06 -3.01 -11.85
N VAL A 237 30.27 -2.41 -10.97
CA VAL A 237 30.71 -1.30 -10.12
C VAL A 237 30.33 -1.61 -8.68
N THR A 238 31.30 -1.76 -7.78
CA THR A 238 31.05 -2.11 -6.38
C THR A 238 31.56 -1.01 -5.47
N PHE A 239 30.67 -0.44 -4.66
CA PHE A 239 31.00 0.38 -3.50
C PHE A 239 31.03 -0.52 -2.27
N SER A 240 32.20 -0.64 -1.66
CA SER A 240 32.47 -1.46 -0.45
C SER A 240 33.15 -0.60 0.62
N ASN A 241 32.62 0.60 0.81
CA ASN A 241 33.08 1.61 1.75
C ASN A 241 32.28 1.53 3.06
N ASN A 242 32.93 1.84 4.19
CA ASN A 242 32.24 1.96 5.47
C ASN A 242 32.72 3.13 6.35
N ARG A 243 33.73 3.89 5.89
CA ARG A 243 34.24 5.07 6.58
C ARG A 243 34.10 6.35 5.79
N HIS A 244 34.27 6.27 4.47
CA HIS A 244 34.29 7.42 3.58
C HIS A 244 33.19 7.32 2.53
N SER A 245 32.51 8.42 2.29
CA SER A 245 31.42 8.52 1.33
C SER A 245 31.94 8.69 -0.09
N TYR A 246 31.12 8.26 -1.06
CA TYR A 246 31.38 8.49 -2.48
C TYR A 246 30.27 9.33 -3.09
N LYS A 247 30.65 10.27 -3.95
CA LYS A 247 29.74 11.04 -4.78
C LYS A 247 30.20 10.98 -6.23
N ILE A 248 29.40 10.36 -7.09
CA ILE A 248 29.69 10.26 -8.53
C ILE A 248 28.92 11.36 -9.26
N ILE A 249 29.61 12.28 -9.92
CA ILE A 249 29.03 13.43 -10.63
C ILE A 249 29.48 13.48 -12.10
N PRO A 250 28.71 14.09 -12.99
CA PRO A 250 29.10 14.23 -14.39
C PRO A 250 30.31 15.15 -14.53
N GLY A 251 31.19 14.84 -15.48
CA GLY A 251 32.26 15.72 -15.94
C GLY A 251 31.82 16.67 -17.06
N ASP A 252 32.79 17.40 -17.61
CA ASP A 252 32.55 18.38 -18.69
C ASP A 252 32.00 17.72 -19.95
N ASN A 253 32.34 16.45 -20.21
CA ASN A 253 31.82 15.67 -21.34
C ASN A 253 30.54 14.89 -20.97
N GLY A 254 29.81 15.33 -19.95
CA GLY A 254 28.74 14.56 -19.31
C GLY A 254 29.30 13.40 -18.50
N GLY A 255 28.42 12.51 -18.02
CA GLY A 255 28.80 11.33 -17.26
C GLY A 255 27.68 10.30 -17.22
N LYS A 256 27.99 9.05 -17.57
CA LYS A 256 27.10 7.90 -17.37
C LYS A 256 27.89 6.61 -17.24
N ILE A 257 27.31 5.64 -16.55
CA ILE A 257 27.88 4.29 -16.37
C ILE A 257 27.04 3.31 -17.18
N THR A 258 27.66 2.51 -18.03
CA THR A 258 27.00 1.49 -18.85
C THR A 258 27.80 0.18 -18.84
N GLY A 259 27.18 -0.93 -19.20
CA GLY A 259 27.75 -2.27 -19.02
C GLY A 259 26.73 -3.35 -18.69
N ARG A 260 27.13 -4.62 -18.74
CA ARG A 260 26.23 -5.75 -18.48
C ARG A 260 26.07 -6.13 -17.01
N GLY A 261 27.02 -5.74 -16.16
CA GLY A 261 26.99 -6.12 -14.75
C GLY A 261 26.08 -5.23 -13.91
N THR A 262 26.42 -5.07 -12.64
CA THR A 262 25.57 -4.44 -11.63
C THR A 262 26.31 -3.36 -10.84
N LEU A 263 25.58 -2.29 -10.49
CA LEU A 263 26.01 -1.34 -9.46
C LEU A 263 25.69 -1.93 -8.08
N THR A 264 26.70 -2.31 -7.30
CA THR A 264 26.52 -2.87 -5.95
C THR A 264 26.91 -1.85 -4.89
N ILE A 265 26.01 -1.59 -3.94
CA ILE A 265 26.27 -0.82 -2.71
C ILE A 265 26.32 -1.79 -1.54
N ASP A 266 27.48 -1.89 -0.89
CA ASP A 266 27.74 -2.85 0.17
C ASP A 266 28.64 -2.24 1.26
N ASN A 267 28.77 -2.95 2.38
CA ASN A 267 29.63 -2.61 3.53
C ASN A 267 29.20 -1.38 4.35
N GLY A 268 28.09 -0.72 4.02
CA GLY A 268 27.41 0.21 4.95
C GLY A 268 27.67 1.71 4.73
N GLY A 269 28.48 2.10 3.74
CA GLY A 269 28.79 3.50 3.46
C GLY A 269 27.74 4.24 2.60
N ASP A 270 27.89 5.57 2.52
CA ASP A 270 27.05 6.45 1.71
C ASP A 270 27.59 6.58 0.27
N VAL A 271 26.70 6.42 -0.71
CA VAL A 271 27.00 6.57 -2.13
C VAL A 271 25.96 7.46 -2.80
N THR A 272 26.39 8.62 -3.29
CA THR A 272 25.54 9.59 -3.98
C THR A 272 25.74 9.51 -5.49
N MET A 273 24.66 9.23 -6.22
CA MET A 273 24.64 9.12 -7.67
C MET A 273 24.11 10.41 -8.31
N GLY A 274 24.96 11.07 -9.10
CA GLY A 274 24.64 12.24 -9.93
C GLY A 274 24.72 11.96 -11.43
N VAL A 275 25.06 10.73 -11.83
CA VAL A 275 25.14 10.27 -13.22
C VAL A 275 24.18 9.10 -13.43
N ALA A 276 23.74 8.89 -14.67
CA ALA A 276 22.89 7.76 -14.99
C ALA A 276 23.63 6.43 -14.77
N ASN A 277 22.94 5.47 -14.14
CA ASN A 277 23.34 4.08 -14.07
C ASN A 277 22.56 3.29 -15.14
N GLU A 278 23.19 3.04 -16.28
CA GLU A 278 22.61 2.28 -17.40
C GLU A 278 23.05 0.81 -17.39
N LEU A 279 23.69 0.33 -16.31
CA LEU A 279 24.09 -1.07 -16.17
C LEU A 279 22.87 -1.99 -16.30
N GLU A 280 23.01 -3.05 -17.10
CA GLU A 280 21.90 -3.98 -17.40
C GLU A 280 21.37 -4.67 -16.16
N GLY A 281 22.25 -5.04 -15.22
CA GLY A 281 21.88 -5.65 -13.94
C GLY A 281 21.27 -4.68 -12.92
N GLY A 282 21.14 -3.38 -13.26
CA GLY A 282 20.58 -2.37 -12.37
C GLY A 282 21.45 -2.10 -11.15
N THR A 283 20.80 -1.94 -9.99
CA THR A 283 21.45 -1.67 -8.72
C THR A 283 21.13 -2.77 -7.70
N ALA A 284 22.14 -3.26 -6.99
CA ALA A 284 22.02 -4.14 -5.84
C ALA A 284 22.39 -3.37 -4.56
N LEU A 285 21.39 -3.08 -3.73
CA LEU A 285 21.58 -2.45 -2.42
C LEU A 285 21.67 -3.56 -1.37
N LYS A 286 22.90 -3.92 -0.99
CA LYS A 286 23.17 -4.98 -0.02
C LYS A 286 23.30 -4.44 1.40
N ASN A 287 24.01 -3.33 1.58
CA ASN A 287 24.19 -2.66 2.86
C ASN A 287 24.79 -1.26 2.63
N GLY A 288 24.26 -0.23 3.28
CA GLY A 288 24.67 1.16 3.11
C GLY A 288 23.53 2.05 2.61
N ARG A 289 23.86 3.23 2.09
CA ARG A 289 22.87 4.21 1.63
C ARG A 289 23.14 4.64 0.20
N LEU A 290 22.18 4.39 -0.69
CA LEU A 290 22.16 4.90 -2.06
C LEU A 290 21.39 6.22 -2.09
N ARG A 291 22.05 7.31 -2.51
CA ARG A 291 21.49 8.66 -2.50
C ARG A 291 21.43 9.30 -3.88
N LEU A 292 20.40 10.11 -4.15
CA LEU A 292 20.36 10.98 -5.33
C LEU A 292 21.13 12.28 -5.13
N ALA A 293 21.87 12.72 -6.15
CA ALA A 293 22.57 14.00 -6.10
C ALA A 293 21.66 15.21 -6.39
N SER A 294 20.63 15.03 -7.21
CA SER A 294 19.71 16.09 -7.66
C SER A 294 18.40 15.48 -8.19
N THR A 295 17.42 16.32 -8.51
CA THR A 295 16.12 15.91 -9.06
C THR A 295 16.23 15.31 -10.46
N ASP A 296 17.28 15.67 -11.21
CA ASP A 296 17.53 15.19 -12.56
C ASP A 296 18.40 13.92 -12.59
N ALA A 297 18.89 13.49 -11.43
CA ALA A 297 19.80 12.35 -11.28
C ALA A 297 19.07 11.02 -10.98
N VAL A 298 17.74 10.94 -11.14
CA VAL A 298 16.94 9.75 -10.82
C VAL A 298 17.45 8.51 -11.57
N ALA A 299 17.91 8.67 -12.82
CA ALA A 299 18.52 7.60 -13.60
C ALA A 299 19.76 6.96 -12.92
N GLY A 300 20.36 7.63 -11.92
CA GLY A 300 21.42 7.09 -11.08
C GLY A 300 20.98 5.93 -10.18
N LEU A 301 19.67 5.76 -9.93
CA LEU A 301 19.14 4.58 -9.23
C LEU A 301 19.23 3.30 -10.07
N GLY A 302 19.39 3.42 -11.38
CA GLY A 302 19.47 2.30 -12.30
C GLY A 302 18.11 1.85 -12.86
N LYS A 303 18.14 0.76 -13.64
CA LYS A 303 16.95 0.12 -14.22
C LYS A 303 16.03 -0.51 -13.17
N SER A 304 16.59 -0.94 -12.05
CA SER A 304 15.89 -1.49 -10.88
C SER A 304 16.81 -1.43 -9.66
N ILE A 305 16.23 -1.51 -8.46
CA ILE A 305 16.97 -1.66 -7.20
C ILE A 305 16.56 -2.99 -6.56
N ASN A 306 17.50 -3.92 -6.49
CA ASN A 306 17.36 -5.16 -5.73
C ASN A 306 17.90 -4.93 -4.32
N VAL A 307 17.02 -4.96 -3.31
CA VAL A 307 17.35 -4.58 -1.93
C VAL A 307 17.45 -5.81 -1.04
N THR A 308 18.54 -5.90 -0.27
CA THR A 308 18.70 -6.84 0.84
C THR A 308 18.50 -6.14 2.19
N GLU A 309 19.22 -5.05 2.43
CA GLU A 309 19.08 -4.11 3.56
C GLU A 309 19.75 -2.77 3.19
N GLY A 310 19.53 -1.73 3.99
CA GLY A 310 20.15 -0.42 3.82
C GLY A 310 19.13 0.70 3.62
N ALA A 311 19.54 1.75 2.92
CA ALA A 311 18.74 2.94 2.71
C ALA A 311 18.70 3.41 1.24
N ILE A 312 17.51 3.80 0.78
CA ILE A 312 17.29 4.51 -0.48
C ILE A 312 16.95 5.96 -0.13
N ASP A 313 17.83 6.89 -0.49
CA ASP A 313 17.73 8.30 -0.14
C ASP A 313 17.52 9.16 -1.39
N PHE A 314 16.25 9.44 -1.69
CA PHE A 314 15.85 10.46 -2.66
C PHE A 314 15.33 11.72 -1.95
N CYS A 315 15.87 11.99 -0.77
CA CYS A 315 15.65 13.22 -0.04
C CYS A 315 16.62 14.30 -0.52
N LEU A 316 16.02 15.33 -1.12
CA LEU A 316 16.66 16.48 -1.72
C LEU A 316 16.06 17.75 -1.13
N ASN A 317 16.89 18.77 -0.99
CA ASN A 317 16.40 20.12 -0.72
C ASN A 317 15.84 20.72 -2.03
N ASN A 318 14.57 20.47 -2.28
CA ASN A 318 13.88 20.88 -3.50
C ASN A 318 12.65 21.76 -3.24
N THR A 319 11.97 22.14 -4.31
CA THR A 319 10.87 23.12 -4.30
C THR A 319 9.66 22.60 -5.06
N ALA A 320 8.53 23.32 -4.97
CA ALA A 320 7.32 23.01 -5.73
C ALA A 320 7.49 23.06 -7.26
N ASN A 321 8.62 23.57 -7.77
CA ASN A 321 8.91 23.65 -9.20
C ASN A 321 9.82 22.50 -9.70
N ASN A 322 10.42 21.71 -8.81
CA ASN A 322 11.35 20.64 -9.15
C ASN A 322 11.15 19.43 -8.23
N TYR A 323 10.10 18.66 -8.48
CA TYR A 323 9.87 17.41 -7.76
C TYR A 323 10.90 16.37 -8.17
N ALA A 324 11.32 15.54 -7.22
CA ALA A 324 11.97 14.27 -7.56
C ALA A 324 10.90 13.31 -8.07
N VAL A 325 11.04 12.80 -9.29
CA VAL A 325 10.13 11.80 -9.88
C VAL A 325 10.82 10.45 -9.80
N VAL A 326 10.43 9.60 -8.85
CA VAL A 326 11.10 8.33 -8.58
C VAL A 326 10.25 7.19 -9.12
N GLU A 327 10.70 6.60 -10.22
CA GLU A 327 9.98 5.56 -10.96
C GLU A 327 10.72 4.22 -11.07
N THR A 328 11.98 4.18 -10.62
CA THR A 328 12.80 2.97 -10.67
C THR A 328 12.15 1.83 -9.86
N PRO A 329 11.90 0.65 -10.46
CA PRO A 329 11.39 -0.53 -9.75
C PRO A 329 12.24 -0.93 -8.56
N ILE A 330 11.60 -1.26 -7.43
CA ILE A 330 12.27 -1.74 -6.21
C ILE A 330 11.80 -3.16 -5.91
N VAL A 331 12.76 -4.06 -5.70
CA VAL A 331 12.52 -5.47 -5.37
C VAL A 331 13.12 -5.76 -4.00
N LEU A 332 12.27 -6.09 -3.03
CA LEU A 332 12.66 -6.37 -1.65
C LEU A 332 12.90 -7.86 -1.42
N ASN A 333 14.05 -8.19 -0.84
CA ASN A 333 14.50 -9.56 -0.63
C ASN A 333 14.86 -9.86 0.84
N GLY A 334 14.10 -9.32 1.80
CA GLY A 334 14.26 -9.72 3.21
C GLY A 334 14.16 -8.58 4.23
N LYS A 335 15.31 -8.10 4.70
CA LYS A 335 15.39 -7.23 5.89
C LYS A 335 14.75 -5.86 5.64
N PRO A 336 14.46 -5.09 6.72
CA PRO A 336 13.93 -3.74 6.58
C PRO A 336 14.82 -2.82 5.74
N VAL A 337 14.19 -1.96 4.95
CA VAL A 337 14.85 -0.88 4.18
C VAL A 337 14.33 0.48 4.63
N ASP A 338 15.25 1.43 4.76
CA ASP A 338 14.90 2.82 5.02
C ASP A 338 14.75 3.59 3.70
N VAL A 339 13.70 4.39 3.59
CA VAL A 339 13.43 5.22 2.40
C VAL A 339 13.25 6.66 2.84
N TYR A 340 14.08 7.56 2.34
CA TYR A 340 14.03 8.99 2.66
C TYR A 340 13.40 9.75 1.51
N THR A 341 12.29 10.43 1.78
CA THR A 341 11.56 11.22 0.77
C THR A 341 11.87 12.70 0.92
N SER A 342 11.85 13.43 -0.19
CA SER A 342 11.87 14.90 -0.15
C SER A 342 10.50 15.43 0.27
N ARG A 343 10.43 16.71 0.67
CA ARG A 343 9.13 17.40 0.78
C ARG A 343 8.37 17.38 -0.53
N TYR A 344 9.05 17.51 -1.68
CA TYR A 344 8.44 17.50 -3.01
C TYR A 344 8.88 16.24 -3.78
N THR A 345 8.13 15.15 -3.64
CA THR A 345 8.44 13.87 -4.31
C THR A 345 7.20 13.34 -5.00
N TYR A 346 7.35 12.82 -6.22
CA TYR A 346 6.40 11.89 -6.83
C TYR A 346 7.03 10.51 -6.80
N TRP A 347 6.55 9.63 -5.93
CA TRP A 347 7.02 8.25 -5.86
C TRP A 347 6.06 7.34 -6.62
N THR A 348 6.48 6.89 -7.80
CA THR A 348 5.71 6.04 -8.70
C THR A 348 6.35 4.68 -8.96
N SER A 349 7.48 4.37 -8.30
CA SER A 349 8.14 3.07 -8.40
C SER A 349 7.16 1.92 -8.13
N PRO A 350 7.12 0.90 -8.99
CA PRO A 350 6.55 -0.38 -8.60
C PRO A 350 7.42 -1.02 -7.53
N VAL A 351 6.79 -1.62 -6.53
CA VAL A 351 7.46 -2.33 -5.44
C VAL A 351 6.96 -3.76 -5.38
N SER A 352 7.87 -4.71 -5.26
CA SER A 352 7.54 -6.14 -5.16
C SER A 352 8.43 -6.87 -4.14
N GLY A 353 8.02 -8.08 -3.77
CA GLY A 353 8.76 -8.92 -2.84
C GLY A 353 8.28 -8.78 -1.40
N THR A 354 9.15 -9.14 -0.45
CA THR A 354 8.83 -9.19 0.98
C THR A 354 9.89 -8.48 1.81
N GLY A 355 9.46 -7.78 2.85
CA GLY A 355 10.31 -7.07 3.79
C GLY A 355 9.60 -5.84 4.34
N ASP A 356 10.16 -5.22 5.37
CA ASP A 356 9.57 -4.00 5.92
C ASP A 356 10.18 -2.75 5.26
N ILE A 357 9.39 -1.68 5.14
CA ILE A 357 9.82 -0.39 4.62
C ILE A 357 9.62 0.68 5.69
N ASN A 358 10.68 1.37 6.08
CA ASN A 358 10.61 2.54 6.93
C ASN A 358 10.68 3.80 6.06
N ILE A 359 9.59 4.57 5.99
CA ILE A 359 9.53 5.79 5.18
C ILE A 359 9.75 7.00 6.08
N TYR A 360 10.84 7.71 5.85
CA TYR A 360 11.18 8.98 6.47
C TYR A 360 10.60 10.12 5.62
N CYS A 361 9.41 10.60 6.01
CA CYS A 361 8.59 11.51 5.23
C CYS A 361 9.12 12.95 5.31
N GLY A 362 9.55 13.51 4.18
CA GLY A 362 10.17 14.84 4.10
C GLY A 362 9.21 16.04 4.14
N GLY A 363 7.89 15.83 4.05
CA GLY A 363 6.90 16.90 4.27
C GLY A 363 5.54 16.65 3.62
N GLU A 364 4.71 17.70 3.53
CA GLU A 364 3.29 17.59 3.16
C GLU A 364 3.03 17.37 1.65
N ARG A 365 4.07 17.07 0.86
CA ARG A 365 4.01 16.84 -0.59
C ARG A 365 4.91 15.68 -1.04
N SER A 366 5.15 14.75 -0.12
CA SER A 366 5.70 13.44 -0.45
C SER A 366 4.56 12.56 -0.99
N TYR A 367 4.40 12.54 -2.30
CA TYR A 367 3.29 11.85 -2.95
C TYR A 367 3.56 10.37 -3.19
N MET A 368 2.57 9.55 -2.89
CA MET A 368 2.45 8.17 -3.40
C MET A 368 1.68 8.22 -4.73
N GLY A 369 2.42 8.39 -5.81
CA GLY A 369 1.90 8.65 -7.16
C GLY A 369 2.38 9.97 -7.75
N HIS A 370 1.88 10.27 -8.94
CA HIS A 370 2.19 11.49 -9.68
C HIS A 370 0.95 12.35 -9.87
N GLN A 371 0.93 13.53 -9.22
CA GLN A 371 -0.23 14.42 -9.25
C GLN A 371 -0.66 14.85 -10.66
N LYS A 372 0.29 15.30 -11.49
CA LYS A 372 -0.02 15.85 -12.83
C LYS A 372 -0.34 14.75 -13.84
N ASN A 373 0.49 13.70 -13.90
CA ASN A 373 0.36 12.60 -14.85
C ASN A 373 -0.70 11.57 -14.44
N LYS A 374 -1.27 11.68 -13.22
CA LYS A 374 -2.31 10.79 -12.69
C LYS A 374 -1.88 9.32 -12.66
N VAL A 375 -0.62 9.08 -12.30
CA VAL A 375 -0.02 7.74 -12.16
C VAL A 375 -0.06 7.32 -10.70
N GLN A 376 -0.38 6.06 -10.45
CA GLN A 376 -0.31 5.42 -9.13
C GLN A 376 0.81 4.36 -9.15
N PRO A 377 1.57 4.21 -8.05
CA PRO A 377 2.53 3.13 -7.94
C PRO A 377 1.82 1.77 -7.80
N ASP A 378 2.40 0.73 -8.39
CA ASP A 378 1.91 -0.65 -8.28
C ASP A 378 2.70 -1.42 -7.22
N TRP A 379 2.03 -1.71 -6.11
CA TRP A 379 2.58 -2.46 -4.97
C TRP A 379 1.79 -3.77 -4.76
N SER A 380 1.02 -4.22 -5.76
CA SER A 380 0.19 -5.42 -5.67
C SER A 380 0.99 -6.69 -5.37
N ASN A 381 2.26 -6.73 -5.78
CA ASN A 381 3.20 -7.84 -5.56
C ASN A 381 4.10 -7.65 -4.32
N TYR A 382 3.81 -6.65 -3.49
CA TYR A 382 4.52 -6.41 -2.23
C TYR A 382 3.66 -6.85 -1.04
N SER A 383 4.32 -7.41 -0.02
CA SER A 383 3.73 -7.69 1.28
C SER A 383 4.76 -7.43 2.38
N GLY A 384 4.33 -6.77 3.45
CA GLY A 384 5.20 -6.37 4.56
C GLY A 384 4.61 -5.23 5.38
N THR A 385 5.40 -4.71 6.31
CA THR A 385 5.04 -3.55 7.14
C THR A 385 5.65 -2.28 6.56
N VAL A 386 4.83 -1.25 6.39
CA VAL A 386 5.26 0.11 6.05
C VAL A 386 5.15 0.97 7.30
N THR A 387 6.27 1.43 7.83
CA THR A 387 6.30 2.33 8.99
C THR A 387 6.68 3.73 8.57
N LEU A 388 5.87 4.73 8.94
CA LEU A 388 6.11 6.13 8.59
C LEU A 388 6.76 6.85 9.76
N TYR A 389 7.80 7.64 9.49
CA TYR A 389 8.48 8.51 10.46
C TYR A 389 8.52 9.96 9.95
N PRO A 390 8.41 10.96 10.82
CA PRO A 390 8.57 12.35 10.41
C PRO A 390 10.05 12.67 10.19
N TYR A 391 10.40 13.22 9.02
CA TYR A 391 11.79 13.58 8.71
C TYR A 391 11.99 15.09 8.62
N LYS A 392 12.21 15.70 9.78
CA LYS A 392 12.27 17.16 9.96
C LYS A 392 13.58 17.81 9.49
N GLU A 393 14.61 17.01 9.23
CA GLU A 393 15.93 17.50 8.84
C GLU A 393 15.96 18.07 7.41
N VAL A 394 15.02 17.67 6.55
CA VAL A 394 14.93 18.14 5.16
C VAL A 394 14.44 19.57 5.11
N ILE A 395 13.22 19.79 5.62
CA ILE A 395 12.53 21.07 5.64
C ILE A 395 11.73 21.14 6.93
N SER A 396 12.18 21.96 7.87
CA SER A 396 11.54 22.13 9.17
C SER A 396 10.19 22.87 9.11
N SER A 397 9.92 23.57 8.00
CA SER A 397 8.72 24.39 7.77
C SER A 397 7.59 23.66 7.01
N ALA A 398 7.67 22.33 6.90
CA ALA A 398 6.59 21.52 6.34
C ALA A 398 5.31 21.65 7.19
N GLY A 399 4.15 21.63 6.53
CA GLY A 399 2.84 21.73 7.20
C GLY A 399 2.55 20.48 8.06
N PHE A 400 2.99 19.32 7.57
CA PHE A 400 3.08 18.05 8.29
C PHE A 400 4.14 17.19 7.60
N TYR A 401 4.51 16.07 8.21
CA TYR A 401 5.40 15.07 7.62
C TYR A 401 4.58 13.82 7.36
N GLY A 402 4.45 13.38 6.12
CA GLY A 402 3.52 12.32 5.82
C GLY A 402 3.50 11.94 4.36
N LEU A 403 2.53 11.10 4.00
CA LEU A 403 2.29 10.67 2.63
C LEU A 403 1.00 11.27 2.10
N VAL A 404 1.03 11.68 0.83
CA VAL A 404 -0.13 12.19 0.10
C VAL A 404 -0.49 11.25 -1.03
N PHE A 405 -1.69 10.66 -0.98
CA PHE A 405 -2.19 9.78 -2.02
C PHE A 405 -2.86 10.55 -3.14
N GLU A 406 -2.48 10.23 -4.37
CA GLU A 406 -3.13 10.75 -5.58
C GLU A 406 -4.04 9.68 -6.21
N GLY A 407 -5.10 10.15 -6.88
CA GLY A 407 -6.07 9.32 -7.59
C GLY A 407 -6.26 9.75 -9.04
N ASN A 408 -6.47 8.80 -9.94
CA ASN A 408 -6.83 9.08 -11.33
C ASN A 408 -8.36 9.09 -11.57
N LYS A 409 -9.15 8.57 -10.62
CA LYS A 409 -10.61 8.46 -10.71
C LYS A 409 -11.31 9.10 -9.51
N SER A 410 -12.54 9.56 -9.70
CA SER A 410 -13.40 10.03 -8.62
C SER A 410 -13.94 8.82 -7.85
N PHE A 411 -13.84 8.86 -6.52
CA PHE A 411 -14.38 7.84 -5.64
C PHE A 411 -15.62 8.39 -4.91
N ASN A 412 -16.71 7.62 -4.95
CA ASN A 412 -17.95 7.95 -4.26
C ASN A 412 -18.30 6.77 -3.35
N PRO A 413 -18.47 6.96 -2.04
CA PRO A 413 -18.77 5.84 -1.16
C PRO A 413 -20.20 5.28 -1.37
N GLU A 414 -21.12 6.04 -1.98
CA GLU A 414 -22.47 5.57 -2.33
C GLU A 414 -22.49 4.68 -3.58
N ASP A 415 -21.61 4.99 -4.54
CA ASP A 415 -21.36 4.21 -5.75
C ASP A 415 -20.04 3.45 -5.54
N TYR A 416 -20.10 2.47 -4.63
CA TYR A 416 -18.92 1.83 -4.06
C TYR A 416 -18.20 0.94 -5.07
N GLU A 417 -17.29 1.55 -5.83
CA GLU A 417 -16.43 0.89 -6.80
C GLU A 417 -14.96 1.00 -6.38
N THR A 418 -14.46 -0.01 -5.68
CA THR A 418 -13.09 -0.01 -5.12
C THR A 418 -12.02 0.20 -6.19
N HIS A 419 -12.20 -0.29 -7.41
CA HIS A 419 -11.26 -0.08 -8.52
C HIS A 419 -11.04 1.41 -8.92
N ARG A 420 -11.81 2.34 -8.35
CA ARG A 420 -11.61 3.80 -8.47
C ARG A 420 -10.72 4.39 -7.36
N ALA A 421 -10.33 3.59 -6.36
CA ALA A 421 -9.45 3.98 -5.26
C ALA A 421 -7.96 3.84 -5.61
N ASN A 422 -7.09 4.34 -4.73
CA ASN A 422 -5.66 4.07 -4.75
C ASN A 422 -5.37 2.80 -3.93
N HIS A 423 -4.73 1.80 -4.55
CA HIS A 423 -4.51 0.47 -3.95
C HIS A 423 -3.08 0.24 -3.44
N VAL A 424 -2.24 1.29 -3.37
CA VAL A 424 -0.81 1.12 -3.06
C VAL A 424 -0.54 0.37 -1.75
N PHE A 425 -1.41 0.50 -0.73
CA PHE A 425 -1.24 -0.17 0.55
C PHE A 425 -2.29 -1.23 0.84
N GLU A 426 -3.05 -1.68 -0.16
CA GLU A 426 -4.15 -2.64 0.00
C GLU A 426 -3.69 -3.98 0.62
N ASN A 427 -2.45 -4.39 0.35
CA ASN A 427 -1.90 -5.67 0.81
C ASN A 427 -0.91 -5.53 1.98
N CYS A 428 -0.85 -4.35 2.61
CA CYS A 428 0.21 -4.00 3.56
C CYS A 428 -0.34 -3.68 4.95
N LYS A 429 0.50 -3.89 5.97
CA LYS A 429 0.34 -3.23 7.26
C LYS A 429 0.99 -1.86 7.21
N VAL A 430 0.27 -0.81 7.61
CA VAL A 430 0.78 0.56 7.68
C VAL A 430 0.77 1.02 9.13
N ILE A 431 1.93 1.46 9.62
CA ILE A 431 2.10 2.07 10.93
C ILE A 431 2.45 3.54 10.74
N ALA A 432 1.52 4.43 11.08
CA ALA A 432 1.76 5.86 11.11
C ALA A 432 2.15 6.26 12.54
N THR A 433 3.45 6.56 12.75
CA THR A 433 3.96 6.92 14.08
C THR A 433 3.66 8.37 14.44
N ASP A 434 3.94 8.73 15.70
CA ASP A 434 3.79 10.10 16.19
C ASP A 434 4.46 11.15 15.28
N GLY A 435 3.75 12.24 15.03
CA GLY A 435 4.19 13.33 14.17
C GLY A 435 4.05 13.07 12.68
N THR A 436 3.53 11.90 12.26
CA THR A 436 3.24 11.61 10.86
C THR A 436 1.80 11.88 10.46
N ALA A 437 1.55 11.98 9.15
CA ALA A 437 0.20 12.04 8.63
C ALA A 437 -0.01 11.25 7.33
N LEU A 438 -1.26 10.85 7.12
CA LEU A 438 -1.76 10.31 5.87
C LEU A 438 -2.80 11.27 5.30
N ALA A 439 -2.65 11.63 4.04
CA ALA A 439 -3.54 12.58 3.38
C ALA A 439 -3.76 12.20 1.91
N SER A 440 -4.68 12.89 1.24
CA SER A 440 -4.99 12.70 -0.16
C SER A 440 -4.96 14.03 -0.91
N GLU A 441 -4.90 13.96 -2.23
CA GLU A 441 -5.11 15.11 -3.09
C GLU A 441 -6.00 14.79 -4.31
N GLY A 442 -6.91 15.73 -4.61
CA GLY A 442 -7.95 15.67 -5.64
C GLY A 442 -9.36 15.65 -5.06
N ASN A 443 -10.35 16.06 -5.85
CA ASN A 443 -11.67 16.43 -5.33
C ASN A 443 -12.55 15.24 -4.88
N ASP A 444 -12.21 13.98 -5.20
CA ASP A 444 -12.90 12.77 -4.72
C ASP A 444 -11.94 11.60 -4.69
N ARG A 445 -11.64 11.04 -3.50
CA ARG A 445 -10.56 10.06 -3.34
C ARG A 445 -10.92 8.91 -2.41
N GLY A 446 -10.57 7.70 -2.85
CA GLY A 446 -10.53 6.49 -2.04
C GLY A 446 -9.08 6.03 -1.92
N VAL A 447 -8.67 5.55 -0.74
CA VAL A 447 -7.35 4.96 -0.50
C VAL A 447 -7.55 3.65 0.25
N CYS A 448 -7.09 2.55 -0.32
CA CYS A 448 -7.16 1.21 0.28
C CYS A 448 -5.90 0.94 1.10
N ILE A 449 -6.10 0.50 2.35
CA ILE A 449 -5.04 0.12 3.28
C ILE A 449 -5.42 -1.22 3.91
N GLY A 450 -4.49 -2.19 3.83
CA GLY A 450 -4.63 -3.53 4.36
C GLY A 450 -4.90 -3.58 5.85
N GLU A 451 -3.96 -3.07 6.64
CA GLU A 451 -4.07 -2.86 8.08
C GLU A 451 -3.53 -1.47 8.41
N LEU A 452 -4.20 -0.70 9.27
CA LEU A 452 -3.74 0.61 9.71
C LEU A 452 -3.59 0.65 11.23
N GLN A 453 -2.38 1.00 11.66
CA GLN A 453 -2.04 1.37 13.02
C GLN A 453 -1.70 2.86 13.04
N LEU A 454 -2.61 3.69 13.58
CA LEU A 454 -2.48 5.14 13.68
C LEU A 454 -2.16 5.50 15.14
N SER A 455 -0.90 5.81 15.43
CA SER A 455 -0.46 6.22 16.78
C SER A 455 -1.13 7.51 17.25
N GLU A 456 -1.18 7.75 18.56
CA GLU A 456 -1.85 8.91 19.18
C GLU A 456 -1.38 10.27 18.61
N GLY A 457 -0.08 10.41 18.32
CA GLY A 457 0.49 11.62 17.73
C GLY A 457 0.39 11.69 16.20
N ALA A 458 -0.21 10.71 15.52
CA ALA A 458 -0.37 10.67 14.07
C ALA A 458 -1.71 11.28 13.63
N THR A 459 -1.84 11.63 12.35
CA THR A 459 -3.07 12.24 11.81
C THR A 459 -3.52 11.69 10.47
N LEU A 460 -4.82 11.49 10.31
CA LEU A 460 -5.48 11.20 9.04
C LEU A 460 -6.23 12.47 8.56
N TYR A 461 -5.75 13.12 7.50
CA TYR A 461 -6.28 14.42 7.04
C TYR A 461 -7.34 14.34 5.92
N GLY A 462 -7.38 13.24 5.16
CA GLY A 462 -8.08 13.27 3.86
C GLY A 462 -7.45 14.34 2.95
N TYR A 463 -8.25 15.11 2.22
CA TYR A 463 -7.74 16.13 1.29
C TYR A 463 -6.98 17.24 2.03
N TYR A 464 -5.64 17.30 1.94
CA TYR A 464 -4.88 18.17 2.88
C TYR A 464 -4.96 19.68 2.59
N LYS A 465 -5.49 20.09 1.43
CA LYS A 465 -5.70 21.50 1.07
C LYS A 465 -7.10 21.94 1.48
N SER A 466 -7.40 23.23 1.34
CA SER A 466 -8.77 23.73 1.55
C SER A 466 -9.62 23.53 0.28
N SER A 467 -10.68 22.74 0.36
CA SER A 467 -11.71 22.64 -0.69
C SER A 467 -13.06 22.31 -0.07
N GLU A 468 -14.09 23.06 -0.42
CA GLU A 468 -15.47 22.81 0.05
C GLU A 468 -16.16 21.65 -0.67
N LYS A 469 -15.49 21.03 -1.66
CA LYS A 469 -16.03 19.95 -2.48
C LYS A 469 -15.28 18.64 -2.30
N ALA A 470 -14.16 18.65 -1.58
CA ALA A 470 -13.29 17.50 -1.54
C ALA A 470 -13.86 16.40 -0.64
N ARG A 471 -13.90 15.19 -1.16
CA ARG A 471 -14.32 13.99 -0.42
C ARG A 471 -13.17 12.99 -0.38
N SER A 472 -12.82 12.51 0.80
CA SER A 472 -11.73 11.56 1.00
C SER A 472 -12.15 10.44 1.91
N TYR A 473 -11.98 9.21 1.43
CA TYR A 473 -12.32 8.00 2.14
C TYR A 473 -11.12 7.08 2.23
N PHE A 474 -10.89 6.53 3.41
CA PHE A 474 -9.91 5.47 3.62
C PHE A 474 -10.67 4.15 3.76
N VAL A 475 -10.42 3.22 2.84
CA VAL A 475 -10.93 1.85 2.86
C VAL A 475 -9.92 1.00 3.62
N LEU A 476 -10.33 0.48 4.77
CA LEU A 476 -9.44 -0.13 5.75
C LEU A 476 -9.82 -1.59 5.99
N GLY A 477 -8.83 -2.47 6.11
CA GLY A 477 -9.02 -3.83 6.63
C GLY A 477 -9.06 -4.93 5.57
N SER A 478 -8.63 -4.68 4.33
CA SER A 478 -8.62 -5.69 3.24
C SER A 478 -7.78 -6.94 3.57
N THR A 479 -6.84 -6.84 4.51
CA THR A 479 -6.06 -8.00 5.01
C THR A 479 -6.81 -8.82 6.07
N GLY A 480 -7.94 -8.33 6.58
CA GLY A 480 -8.75 -8.99 7.59
C GLY A 480 -8.17 -8.97 9.01
N THR A 481 -7.12 -8.18 9.26
CA THR A 481 -6.48 -8.04 10.57
C THR A 481 -7.01 -6.84 11.36
N ASP A 482 -6.63 -6.78 12.64
CA ASP A 482 -7.08 -5.74 13.56
C ASP A 482 -6.26 -4.44 13.40
N GLY A 483 -6.93 -3.30 13.53
CA GLY A 483 -6.35 -1.96 13.45
C GLY A 483 -6.61 -1.14 14.71
N LEU A 484 -5.65 -0.28 15.08
CA LEU A 484 -5.81 0.72 16.13
C LEU A 484 -5.77 2.13 15.53
N LEU A 485 -6.82 2.91 15.80
CA LEU A 485 -6.98 4.29 15.38
C LEU A 485 -6.92 5.21 16.61
N ALA A 486 -5.73 5.34 17.19
CA ALA A 486 -5.49 6.18 18.38
C ALA A 486 -5.23 7.64 18.02
N GLY A 487 -4.68 7.90 16.83
CA GLY A 487 -4.40 9.24 16.35
C GLY A 487 -5.64 10.05 15.97
N ARG A 488 -5.38 11.28 15.53
CA ARG A 488 -6.42 12.23 15.13
C ARG A 488 -6.92 11.95 13.71
N MET A 489 -8.22 11.84 13.51
CA MET A 489 -8.82 11.75 12.18
C MET A 489 -9.67 12.98 11.93
N CYS A 490 -9.20 13.91 11.11
CA CYS A 490 -9.85 15.21 10.94
C CYS A 490 -9.45 15.83 9.59
N PRO A 491 -10.38 16.40 8.79
CA PRO A 491 -10.01 17.26 7.67
C PRO A 491 -9.04 18.36 8.11
N PRO A 492 -8.19 18.90 7.21
CA PRO A 492 -7.32 20.01 7.54
C PRO A 492 -8.13 21.19 8.08
N GLU A 493 -7.56 21.85 9.07
CA GLU A 493 -8.14 23.04 9.68
C GLU A 493 -7.49 24.29 9.10
N LYS A 494 -8.31 25.29 8.81
CA LYS A 494 -7.88 26.64 8.48
C LYS A 494 -8.29 27.56 9.62
N ASP A 495 -7.33 28.28 10.20
CA ASP A 495 -7.55 29.16 11.36
C ASP A 495 -8.22 28.44 12.54
N GLY A 496 -7.84 27.17 12.77
CA GLY A 496 -8.38 26.34 13.85
C GLY A 496 -9.81 25.82 13.61
N LYS A 497 -10.33 25.96 12.39
CA LYS A 497 -11.67 25.48 12.00
C LYS A 497 -11.57 24.51 10.84
N VAL A 498 -12.33 23.42 10.91
CA VAL A 498 -12.49 22.50 9.79
C VAL A 498 -13.00 23.27 8.57
N VAL A 499 -12.40 23.00 7.41
CA VAL A 499 -12.85 23.58 6.14
C VAL A 499 -14.28 23.08 5.83
N ASN A 500 -15.22 24.01 5.74
CA ASN A 500 -16.63 23.69 5.51
C ASN A 500 -16.82 22.92 4.19
N GLY A 501 -17.72 21.93 4.17
CA GLY A 501 -18.00 21.09 2.98
C GLY A 501 -16.99 19.98 2.70
N GLN A 502 -15.84 19.95 3.38
CA GLN A 502 -14.85 18.91 3.18
C GLN A 502 -15.18 17.64 3.96
N LEU A 503 -15.19 16.50 3.28
CA LEU A 503 -15.56 15.21 3.87
C LEU A 503 -14.33 14.30 4.04
N LEU A 504 -14.14 13.80 5.27
CA LEU A 504 -13.23 12.71 5.60
C LEU A 504 -14.03 11.55 6.19
N GLY A 505 -14.04 10.40 5.52
CA GLY A 505 -14.71 9.20 6.03
C GLY A 505 -13.82 7.96 6.04
N ILE A 506 -14.31 6.92 6.70
CA ILE A 506 -13.68 5.60 6.74
C ILE A 506 -14.68 4.56 6.27
N ILE A 507 -14.20 3.62 5.47
CA ILE A 507 -14.94 2.43 5.07
C ILE A 507 -14.18 1.23 5.62
N LYS A 508 -14.81 0.46 6.51
CA LYS A 508 -14.24 -0.72 7.12
C LYS A 508 -14.71 -1.98 6.37
N GLU A 509 -13.74 -2.78 5.93
CA GLU A 509 -13.92 -4.06 5.24
C GLU A 509 -13.08 -5.16 5.87
N GLY A 510 -13.31 -6.41 5.44
CA GLY A 510 -12.63 -7.57 5.98
C GLY A 510 -13.03 -7.90 7.42
N LYS A 511 -12.63 -9.07 7.90
CA LYS A 511 -13.15 -9.65 9.15
C LYS A 511 -12.58 -9.04 10.44
N GLY A 512 -11.46 -8.31 10.35
CA GLY A 512 -10.78 -7.75 11.52
C GLY A 512 -11.56 -6.67 12.25
N THR A 513 -11.08 -6.31 13.43
CA THR A 513 -11.62 -5.28 14.32
C THR A 513 -10.80 -4.00 14.25
N TYR A 514 -11.44 -2.86 14.03
CA TYR A 514 -10.79 -1.55 14.12
C TYR A 514 -11.25 -0.79 15.35
N THR A 515 -10.32 -0.39 16.20
CA THR A 515 -10.62 0.29 17.48
C THR A 515 -10.23 1.75 17.42
N ILE A 516 -11.19 2.65 17.68
CA ILE A 516 -10.98 4.10 17.76
C ILE A 516 -10.86 4.50 19.23
N THR A 517 -9.79 5.20 19.61
CA THR A 517 -9.56 5.59 21.02
C THR A 517 -9.39 7.11 21.22
N GLY A 518 -9.17 7.88 20.15
CA GLY A 518 -8.98 9.33 20.25
C GLY A 518 -10.28 10.10 20.56
N ASN A 519 -10.17 11.19 21.34
CA ASN A 519 -11.28 12.08 21.71
C ASN A 519 -11.46 13.29 20.78
N ASN A 520 -10.56 13.50 19.81
CA ASN A 520 -10.53 14.71 18.99
C ASN A 520 -10.70 14.43 17.48
N ASN A 521 -11.56 13.46 17.16
CA ASN A 521 -11.84 13.07 15.77
C ASN A 521 -12.97 13.89 15.16
N ARG A 522 -12.97 13.99 13.84
CA ARG A 522 -13.93 14.70 12.99
C ARG A 522 -14.06 13.98 11.65
N LEU A 523 -14.72 12.82 11.65
CA LEU A 523 -15.01 12.04 10.45
C LEU A 523 -16.23 12.63 9.74
N THR A 524 -16.06 13.81 9.14
CA THR A 524 -17.14 14.55 8.48
C THR A 524 -17.75 13.82 7.28
N GLY A 525 -17.11 12.79 6.73
CA GLY A 525 -17.67 11.90 5.72
C GLY A 525 -18.32 10.63 6.29
N GLY A 526 -18.32 10.49 7.62
CA GLY A 526 -18.94 9.37 8.31
C GLY A 526 -18.12 8.07 8.31
N ILE A 527 -18.74 6.99 8.79
CA ILE A 527 -18.17 5.65 8.88
C ILE A 527 -19.08 4.66 8.17
N ARG A 528 -18.52 3.79 7.34
CA ARG A 528 -19.24 2.67 6.74
C ARG A 528 -18.61 1.37 7.18
N VAL A 529 -19.36 0.53 7.89
CA VAL A 529 -18.87 -0.80 8.29
C VAL A 529 -19.49 -1.84 7.39
N ARG A 530 -18.76 -2.27 6.36
CA ARG A 530 -19.25 -3.24 5.35
C ARG A 530 -19.08 -4.67 5.84
N GLU A 531 -17.97 -4.94 6.53
CA GLU A 531 -17.63 -6.25 7.10
C GLU A 531 -16.72 -6.07 8.34
N GLY A 532 -16.76 -7.06 9.23
CA GLY A 532 -15.99 -7.06 10.46
C GLY A 532 -16.55 -6.10 11.49
N ARG A 533 -15.66 -5.51 12.29
CA ARG A 533 -16.04 -4.78 13.51
C ARG A 533 -15.36 -3.42 13.62
N VAL A 534 -16.09 -2.40 14.05
CA VAL A 534 -15.55 -1.13 14.53
C VAL A 534 -15.92 -0.94 16.00
N LEU A 535 -14.93 -0.71 16.86
CA LEU A 535 -15.12 -0.42 18.27
C LEU A 535 -14.77 1.05 18.53
N VAL A 536 -15.72 1.82 19.05
CA VAL A 536 -15.49 3.20 19.49
C VAL A 536 -15.24 3.17 20.99
N ASN A 537 -13.98 3.31 21.39
CA ASN A 537 -13.47 3.16 22.76
C ASN A 537 -12.70 4.40 23.22
N ASN A 538 -13.12 5.58 22.78
CA ASN A 538 -12.59 6.83 23.30
C ASN A 538 -13.10 7.09 24.73
N ASN A 539 -12.46 7.99 25.47
CA ASN A 539 -12.87 8.31 26.83
C ASN A 539 -14.08 9.26 26.81
N THR A 540 -15.29 8.69 26.93
CA THR A 540 -16.58 9.41 26.92
C THR A 540 -16.68 10.48 28.01
N GLU A 541 -16.19 10.22 29.23
CA GLU A 541 -16.29 11.17 30.34
C GLU A 541 -15.42 12.39 30.09
N GLU A 542 -14.19 12.17 29.64
CA GLU A 542 -13.27 13.24 29.25
C GLU A 542 -13.83 14.04 28.07
N ALA A 543 -14.37 13.37 27.05
CA ALA A 543 -14.97 14.04 25.91
C ALA A 543 -16.15 14.93 26.32
N ARG A 544 -17.02 14.43 27.21
CA ARG A 544 -18.17 15.17 27.75
C ARG A 544 -17.73 16.37 28.59
N ALA A 545 -16.78 16.17 29.52
CA ALA A 545 -16.28 17.22 30.40
C ALA A 545 -15.54 18.32 29.63
N GLY A 546 -14.77 17.93 28.62
CA GLY A 546 -13.98 18.83 27.78
C GLY A 546 -14.73 19.43 26.58
N LYS A 547 -16.00 19.06 26.37
CA LYS A 547 -16.77 19.45 25.16
C LYS A 547 -16.01 19.10 23.87
N LEU A 548 -15.42 17.91 23.85
CA LEU A 548 -14.62 17.40 22.74
C LEU A 548 -15.51 16.68 21.72
N PRO A 549 -15.10 16.61 20.44
CA PRO A 549 -15.87 15.97 19.38
C PRO A 549 -15.96 14.43 19.53
N GLY A 550 -15.15 13.82 20.39
CA GLY A 550 -15.25 12.41 20.75
C GLY A 550 -14.63 11.46 19.72
N GLY A 551 -15.11 10.21 19.73
CA GLY A 551 -14.58 9.13 18.91
C GLY A 551 -14.76 9.35 17.41
N THR A 552 -15.89 9.92 16.99
CA THR A 552 -16.22 10.09 15.55
C THR A 552 -16.29 11.55 15.12
N GLY A 553 -16.62 12.47 16.04
CA GLY A 553 -16.87 13.87 15.74
C GLY A 553 -18.29 14.21 15.37
N ALA A 554 -18.65 15.49 15.47
CA ALA A 554 -20.02 15.95 15.22
C ALA A 554 -20.43 15.76 13.76
N SER A 555 -21.73 15.53 13.58
CA SER A 555 -22.36 15.40 12.28
C SER A 555 -22.16 16.65 11.40
N HIS A 556 -21.89 16.47 10.10
CA HIS A 556 -21.95 17.58 9.14
C HIS A 556 -23.39 18.01 8.80
N ASP A 557 -24.36 17.13 9.05
CA ASP A 557 -25.79 17.32 8.88
C ASP A 557 -26.53 16.43 9.89
N ALA A 558 -27.13 17.04 10.92
CA ALA A 558 -27.73 16.31 12.05
C ALA A 558 -28.96 15.47 11.66
N GLU A 559 -29.57 15.72 10.51
CA GLU A 559 -30.77 15.00 10.04
C GLU A 559 -30.43 13.77 9.18
N VAL A 560 -29.17 13.64 8.75
CA VAL A 560 -28.73 12.58 7.84
C VAL A 560 -27.83 11.59 8.57
N SER A 561 -28.09 10.29 8.34
CA SER A 561 -27.22 9.22 8.85
C SER A 561 -25.85 9.30 8.19
N GLN A 562 -24.80 9.30 9.00
CA GLN A 562 -23.40 9.33 8.55
C GLN A 562 -22.66 8.05 8.91
N ILE A 563 -23.17 7.31 9.88
CA ILE A 563 -22.68 5.98 10.19
C ILE A 563 -23.64 4.97 9.59
N PHE A 564 -23.11 4.02 8.84
CA PHE A 564 -23.88 2.93 8.26
C PHE A 564 -23.22 1.60 8.61
N VAL A 565 -24.01 0.67 9.14
CA VAL A 565 -23.54 -0.64 9.61
C VAL A 565 -24.31 -1.71 8.85
N TRP A 566 -23.63 -2.41 7.94
CA TRP A 566 -24.24 -3.43 7.09
C TRP A 566 -24.56 -4.71 7.85
N SER A 567 -25.49 -5.52 7.33
CA SER A 567 -26.04 -6.71 8.02
C SER A 567 -25.00 -7.69 8.57
N LYS A 568 -23.82 -7.79 7.94
CA LYS A 568 -22.71 -8.69 8.34
C LYS A 568 -21.65 -8.03 9.24
N SER A 569 -21.93 -6.83 9.73
CA SER A 569 -20.93 -6.01 10.41
C SER A 569 -21.38 -5.60 11.80
N ILE A 570 -20.40 -5.15 12.59
CA ILE A 570 -20.57 -4.80 13.99
C ILE A 570 -20.06 -3.38 14.23
N LEU A 571 -20.88 -2.59 14.93
CA LEU A 571 -20.46 -1.35 15.57
C LEU A 571 -20.59 -1.53 17.10
N GLY A 572 -19.53 -1.25 17.84
CA GLY A 572 -19.53 -1.46 19.28
C GLY A 572 -18.60 -0.53 20.04
N GLY A 573 -18.30 -0.90 21.28
CA GLY A 573 -17.38 -0.19 22.16
C GLY A 573 -18.05 0.46 23.37
N SER A 574 -17.24 1.16 24.17
CA SER A 574 -17.67 1.88 25.39
C SER A 574 -17.47 3.41 25.32
N GLY A 575 -17.23 3.92 24.12
CA GLY A 575 -16.95 5.33 23.83
C GLY A 575 -18.18 6.13 23.44
N ASN A 576 -17.95 7.28 22.81
CA ASN A 576 -19.01 8.15 22.31
C ASN A 576 -18.96 8.36 20.79
N ILE A 577 -20.14 8.35 20.19
CA ILE A 577 -20.40 8.58 18.78
C ILE A 577 -21.26 9.83 18.66
N ALA A 578 -20.78 10.83 17.90
CA ALA A 578 -21.44 12.13 17.79
C ALA A 578 -22.20 12.33 16.46
N GLN A 579 -22.48 11.23 15.75
CA GLN A 579 -23.12 11.24 14.42
C GLN A 579 -24.33 10.30 14.40
N PRO A 580 -25.41 10.66 13.68
CA PRO A 580 -26.53 9.75 13.48
C PRO A 580 -26.11 8.49 12.73
N ALA A 581 -26.71 7.36 13.09
CA ALA A 581 -26.35 6.06 12.56
C ALA A 581 -27.56 5.28 12.02
N ASP A 582 -27.34 4.51 10.95
CA ASP A 582 -28.30 3.59 10.34
C ASP A 582 -27.75 2.16 10.37
N ILE A 583 -28.44 1.28 11.09
CA ILE A 583 -27.89 0.00 11.53
C ILE A 583 -28.69 -1.15 10.92
N TYR A 584 -28.13 -1.83 9.92
CA TYR A 584 -28.63 -3.14 9.47
C TYR A 584 -27.99 -4.29 10.25
N GLY A 585 -26.75 -4.11 10.70
CA GLY A 585 -25.95 -5.12 11.39
C GLY A 585 -26.17 -5.18 12.90
N THR A 586 -25.08 -5.45 13.61
CA THR A 586 -25.11 -5.66 15.06
C THR A 586 -24.53 -4.46 15.81
N LEU A 587 -25.19 -4.06 16.90
CA LEU A 587 -24.61 -3.20 17.93
C LEU A 587 -24.08 -4.05 19.09
N GLN A 588 -22.84 -3.80 19.50
CA GLN A 588 -22.21 -4.39 20.68
C GLN A 588 -21.78 -3.27 21.63
N PRO A 589 -22.69 -2.68 22.43
CA PRO A 589 -22.28 -1.80 23.51
C PRO A 589 -21.40 -2.58 24.48
N GLY A 590 -20.30 -1.97 24.94
CA GLY A 590 -19.24 -2.72 25.63
C GLY A 590 -18.07 -3.07 24.72
N ASN A 591 -16.96 -3.54 25.31
CA ASN A 591 -15.74 -3.88 24.58
C ASN A 591 -15.34 -5.32 24.89
N ASP A 592 -16.15 -6.28 24.42
CA ASP A 592 -16.06 -7.69 24.81
C ASP A 592 -16.14 -7.86 26.35
N GLY A 593 -17.02 -7.08 26.96
CA GLY A 593 -17.28 -6.99 28.39
C GLY A 593 -18.21 -5.80 28.69
N ILE A 594 -18.62 -5.68 29.95
CA ILE A 594 -19.66 -4.72 30.38
C ILE A 594 -19.25 -3.26 30.12
N GLY A 595 -20.07 -2.53 29.36
CA GLY A 595 -19.83 -1.11 29.08
C GLY A 595 -21.04 -0.33 28.58
N THR A 596 -20.81 0.93 28.23
CA THR A 596 -21.86 1.82 27.69
C THR A 596 -21.39 2.46 26.40
N LEU A 597 -22.11 2.19 25.30
CA LEU A 597 -21.93 2.92 24.04
C LEU A 597 -22.87 4.13 24.04
N THR A 598 -22.30 5.32 23.89
CA THR A 598 -23.06 6.58 23.95
C THR A 598 -23.15 7.24 22.58
N PHE A 599 -24.36 7.59 22.14
CA PHE A 599 -24.62 8.43 20.97
C PHE A 599 -24.96 9.85 21.43
N ALA A 600 -23.99 10.76 21.40
CA ALA A 600 -24.15 12.15 21.83
C ALA A 600 -23.11 13.08 21.18
N ASP A 601 -23.57 14.25 20.72
CA ASP A 601 -22.71 15.38 20.31
C ASP A 601 -22.49 16.31 21.50
N PHE A 602 -21.34 16.15 22.16
CA PHE A 602 -20.98 17.00 23.29
C PHE A 602 -20.54 18.40 22.87
N VAL A 603 -20.14 18.63 21.61
CA VAL A 603 -19.65 19.93 21.15
C VAL A 603 -20.81 20.90 20.97
N ASN A 604 -21.87 20.46 20.28
CA ASN A 604 -23.01 21.32 19.94
C ASN A 604 -24.24 21.07 20.81
N ASP A 605 -24.21 20.05 21.67
CA ASP A 605 -25.37 19.59 22.47
C ASP A 605 -26.58 19.22 21.59
N THR A 606 -26.32 18.83 20.33
CA THR A 606 -27.35 18.37 19.39
C THR A 606 -27.70 16.91 19.71
N PRO A 607 -28.99 16.56 19.92
CA PRO A 607 -29.41 15.18 20.10
C PRO A 607 -29.02 14.29 18.90
N VAL A 608 -28.39 13.16 19.16
CA VAL A 608 -27.97 12.19 18.14
C VAL A 608 -28.94 11.03 18.09
N ALA A 609 -29.60 10.85 16.95
CA ALA A 609 -30.54 9.76 16.71
C ALA A 609 -29.85 8.53 16.11
N ILE A 610 -30.43 7.35 16.33
CA ILE A 610 -30.06 6.13 15.60
C ILE A 610 -31.29 5.51 14.95
N THR A 611 -31.11 4.90 13.79
CA THR A 611 -32.12 4.16 13.06
C THR A 611 -31.78 2.67 13.10
N VAL A 612 -32.69 1.88 13.66
CA VAL A 612 -32.63 0.42 13.64
C VAL A 612 -33.53 -0.11 12.53
N ARG A 613 -33.09 -1.23 11.96
CA ARG A 613 -33.65 -1.93 10.80
C ARG A 613 -34.22 -3.28 11.22
N PRO A 614 -34.98 -3.97 10.34
CA PRO A 614 -35.56 -5.27 10.65
C PRO A 614 -34.51 -6.35 11.00
N SER A 615 -33.29 -6.19 10.51
CA SER A 615 -32.16 -7.10 10.75
C SER A 615 -31.28 -6.70 11.93
N THR A 616 -31.52 -5.55 12.56
CA THR A 616 -30.65 -5.07 13.65
C THR A 616 -30.67 -6.04 14.82
N VAL A 617 -29.49 -6.35 15.32
CA VAL A 617 -29.31 -7.04 16.60
C VAL A 617 -28.57 -6.09 17.54
N ILE A 618 -29.08 -5.91 18.75
CA ILE A 618 -28.34 -5.25 19.84
C ILE A 618 -27.95 -6.35 20.81
N GLU A 619 -26.67 -6.68 20.86
CA GLU A 619 -26.13 -7.65 21.80
C GLU A 619 -25.87 -6.98 23.14
N ILE A 620 -26.40 -7.54 24.21
CA ILE A 620 -26.30 -7.04 25.57
C ILE A 620 -25.73 -8.16 26.44
N GLU A 621 -24.65 -7.86 27.16
CA GLU A 621 -24.09 -8.72 28.19
C GLU A 621 -24.59 -8.31 29.58
N LEU A 622 -24.83 -9.30 30.44
CA LEU A 622 -25.08 -9.14 31.86
C LEU A 622 -24.01 -9.92 32.62
N GLY A 623 -23.30 -9.28 33.54
CA GLY A 623 -22.23 -9.90 34.34
C GLY A 623 -22.24 -9.38 35.79
N ALA A 624 -21.21 -9.72 36.57
CA ALA A 624 -21.11 -9.26 37.96
C ALA A 624 -21.01 -7.73 38.10
N GLU A 625 -20.43 -7.06 37.09
CA GLU A 625 -20.20 -5.61 37.09
C GLU A 625 -21.40 -4.78 36.58
N GLY A 626 -22.49 -5.45 36.20
CA GLY A 626 -23.70 -4.82 35.69
C GLY A 626 -24.08 -5.34 34.30
N ASN A 627 -24.58 -4.45 33.45
CA ASN A 627 -25.08 -4.77 32.12
C ASN A 627 -24.57 -3.79 31.08
N ASP A 628 -24.49 -4.26 29.83
CA ASP A 628 -24.25 -3.39 28.68
C ASP A 628 -25.39 -2.40 28.49
N LYS A 629 -25.04 -1.19 28.05
CA LYS A 629 -25.99 -0.09 27.83
C LYS A 629 -25.75 0.61 26.52
N LEU A 630 -26.85 0.85 25.81
CA LEU A 630 -26.91 1.78 24.70
C LEU A 630 -27.57 3.08 25.17
N ASP A 631 -26.83 4.17 25.19
CA ASP A 631 -27.32 5.50 25.58
C ASP A 631 -27.43 6.41 24.36
N VAL A 632 -28.64 6.83 24.00
CA VAL A 632 -28.94 7.62 22.80
C VAL A 632 -29.51 8.96 23.23
N SER A 633 -28.78 10.04 22.97
CA SER A 633 -29.22 11.40 23.34
C SER A 633 -30.43 11.90 22.53
N GLY A 634 -30.66 11.35 21.33
CA GLY A 634 -31.78 11.67 20.45
C GLY A 634 -32.80 10.53 20.36
N ALA A 635 -33.45 10.44 19.21
CA ALA A 635 -34.48 9.44 18.96
C ALA A 635 -33.89 8.06 18.65
N LEU A 636 -34.55 7.02 19.13
CA LEU A 636 -34.41 5.67 18.62
C LEU A 636 -35.51 5.44 17.56
N ARG A 637 -35.10 5.41 16.30
CA ARG A 637 -35.98 5.31 15.13
C ARG A 637 -36.00 3.89 14.60
N TYR A 638 -37.15 3.43 14.14
CA TYR A 638 -37.26 2.20 13.35
C TYR A 638 -37.63 2.52 11.90
N TYR A 639 -36.97 1.82 10.97
CA TYR A 639 -37.35 1.85 9.56
C TYR A 639 -37.43 0.42 9.00
N HIS A 640 -38.61 0.04 8.52
CA HIS A 640 -38.98 -1.33 8.17
C HIS A 640 -38.38 -1.85 6.84
N TYR A 641 -37.51 -1.07 6.19
CA TYR A 641 -36.86 -1.46 4.95
C TYR A 641 -35.57 -2.24 5.24
N THR A 642 -35.40 -3.36 4.53
CA THR A 642 -34.19 -4.19 4.48
C THR A 642 -33.04 -3.50 3.72
N GLU A 643 -31.86 -4.11 3.75
CA GLU A 643 -30.67 -3.61 3.05
C GLU A 643 -30.87 -3.62 1.52
N GLU A 644 -31.73 -4.52 1.03
CA GLU A 644 -32.17 -4.64 -0.35
C GLU A 644 -33.29 -3.66 -0.73
N PHE A 645 -33.67 -2.77 0.18
CA PHE A 645 -34.78 -1.82 0.03
C PHE A 645 -36.15 -2.48 -0.14
N GLU A 646 -36.36 -3.63 0.49
CA GLU A 646 -37.65 -4.31 0.57
C GLU A 646 -38.31 -4.10 1.95
N GLU A 647 -39.63 -3.95 1.97
CA GLU A 647 -40.41 -3.87 3.21
C GLU A 647 -40.34 -5.18 4.01
N SER A 648 -40.29 -5.08 5.34
CA SER A 648 -40.26 -6.24 6.23
C SER A 648 -41.11 -6.03 7.48
N ASP A 649 -41.83 -7.08 7.87
CA ASP A 649 -42.56 -7.15 9.13
C ASP A 649 -41.68 -7.57 10.32
N LYS A 650 -40.38 -7.85 10.09
CA LYS A 650 -39.46 -8.27 11.16
C LYS A 650 -39.13 -7.11 12.07
N MET A 651 -39.02 -7.41 13.36
CA MET A 651 -38.63 -6.44 14.38
C MET A 651 -37.14 -6.56 14.71
N PRO A 652 -36.47 -5.45 15.09
CA PRO A 652 -35.11 -5.52 15.60
C PRO A 652 -35.05 -6.37 16.89
N VAL A 653 -33.90 -6.99 17.15
CA VAL A 653 -33.72 -7.97 18.23
C VAL A 653 -32.80 -7.43 19.31
N ILE A 654 -33.19 -7.55 20.58
CA ILE A 654 -32.28 -7.53 21.72
C ILE A 654 -31.81 -8.98 21.93
N LYS A 655 -30.50 -9.20 21.85
CA LYS A 655 -29.89 -10.50 22.14
C LYS A 655 -29.14 -10.44 23.47
N LEU A 656 -29.55 -11.25 24.43
CA LEU A 656 -28.99 -11.25 25.78
C LEU A 656 -28.00 -12.41 25.98
N SER A 657 -26.79 -12.07 26.40
CA SER A 657 -25.80 -13.00 26.94
C SER A 657 -25.70 -12.80 28.45
N VAL A 658 -25.94 -13.86 29.23
CA VAL A 658 -25.81 -13.82 30.69
C VAL A 658 -24.53 -14.52 31.11
N GLY A 659 -23.58 -13.75 31.64
CA GLY A 659 -22.33 -14.24 32.21
C GLY A 659 -22.58 -15.19 33.37
N SER A 660 -21.70 -16.19 33.53
CA SER A 660 -21.80 -17.17 34.62
C SER A 660 -21.68 -16.57 36.02
N ASP A 661 -21.15 -15.35 36.10
CA ASP A 661 -20.93 -14.54 37.29
C ASP A 661 -22.07 -13.54 37.55
N ALA A 662 -23.05 -13.42 36.64
CA ALA A 662 -24.18 -12.53 36.81
C ALA A 662 -25.06 -12.93 38.01
N THR A 663 -25.32 -11.98 38.90
CA THR A 663 -26.21 -12.17 40.04
C THR A 663 -27.49 -11.38 39.86
N TYR A 664 -28.64 -12.06 39.86
CA TYR A 664 -29.95 -11.43 39.73
C TYR A 664 -31.04 -12.25 40.43
N ASN A 665 -32.04 -11.54 40.92
CA ASN A 665 -33.26 -12.08 41.51
C ASN A 665 -34.43 -11.91 40.56
N LYS A 666 -35.45 -12.75 40.73
CA LYS A 666 -36.75 -12.51 40.09
C LYS A 666 -37.25 -11.10 40.42
N GLY A 667 -37.58 -10.36 39.38
CA GLY A 667 -38.07 -8.98 39.45
C GLY A 667 -36.98 -7.93 39.32
N ASP A 668 -35.70 -8.32 39.29
CA ASP A 668 -34.62 -7.36 39.03
C ASP A 668 -34.76 -6.77 37.63
N GLU A 669 -34.52 -5.46 37.55
CA GLU A 669 -34.67 -4.66 36.35
C GLU A 669 -33.31 -4.07 35.93
N PHE A 670 -32.99 -4.19 34.64
CA PHE A 670 -31.76 -3.67 34.05
C PHE A 670 -32.11 -2.78 32.86
N THR A 671 -31.87 -1.48 32.97
CA THR A 671 -32.00 -0.58 31.81
C THR A 671 -30.85 -0.84 30.85
N ILE A 672 -31.18 -1.30 29.65
CA ILE A 672 -30.22 -1.71 28.60
C ILE A 672 -30.19 -0.74 27.41
N VAL A 673 -31.29 0.00 27.20
CA VAL A 673 -31.36 1.09 26.21
C VAL A 673 -32.00 2.30 26.85
N SER A 674 -31.42 3.48 26.63
CA SER A 674 -31.99 4.77 26.95
C SER A 674 -31.98 5.66 25.71
N ALA A 675 -33.11 6.31 25.42
CA ALA A 675 -33.23 7.29 24.34
C ALA A 675 -34.11 8.47 24.75
N LYS A 676 -34.06 9.58 24.01
CA LYS A 676 -34.97 10.72 24.22
C LYS A 676 -36.40 10.39 23.80
N SER A 677 -36.56 9.72 22.67
CA SER A 677 -37.87 9.36 22.12
C SER A 677 -37.79 8.03 21.36
N LYS A 678 -38.95 7.41 21.17
CA LYS A 678 -39.14 6.26 20.27
C LYS A 678 -39.94 6.72 19.07
N GLU A 679 -39.42 6.47 17.87
CA GLU A 679 -39.99 6.93 16.61
C GLU A 679 -40.06 5.79 15.58
N ALA A 680 -41.00 5.88 14.65
CA ALA A 680 -41.00 5.10 13.41
C ALA A 680 -40.88 6.09 12.25
N LEU A 681 -40.06 5.79 11.24
CA LEU A 681 -39.97 6.65 10.06
C LEU A 681 -41.22 6.56 9.16
N ASP A 682 -42.00 5.50 9.33
CA ASP A 682 -43.34 5.36 8.77
C ASP A 682 -44.36 5.46 9.91
N GLU A 683 -45.19 6.50 9.90
CA GLU A 683 -46.11 6.85 10.99
C GLU A 683 -47.15 5.76 11.28
N ASP A 684 -47.46 4.91 10.29
CA ASP A 684 -48.46 3.85 10.45
C ASP A 684 -47.89 2.59 11.13
N ILE A 685 -46.58 2.52 11.30
CA ILE A 685 -45.90 1.34 11.83
C ILE A 685 -45.73 1.40 13.34
N LYS A 686 -46.31 0.40 14.00
CA LYS A 686 -46.00 0.10 15.41
C LYS A 686 -44.91 -0.95 15.46
N TRP A 687 -43.87 -0.66 16.23
CA TRP A 687 -42.72 -1.56 16.39
C TRP A 687 -42.35 -1.72 17.86
N SER A 688 -41.68 -2.82 18.18
CA SER A 688 -41.08 -3.13 19.49
C SER A 688 -39.90 -4.08 19.26
N PHE A 689 -39.01 -4.22 20.21
CA PHE A 689 -37.93 -5.20 20.12
C PHE A 689 -38.46 -6.63 20.31
N ALA A 690 -37.93 -7.55 19.52
CA ALA A 690 -37.94 -8.96 19.86
C ALA A 690 -36.83 -9.26 20.86
N LEU A 691 -37.01 -10.30 21.69
CA LEU A 691 -36.00 -10.75 22.64
C LEU A 691 -35.49 -12.14 22.25
N ASP A 692 -34.17 -12.24 22.08
CA ASP A 692 -33.43 -13.51 22.03
C ASP A 692 -32.62 -13.63 23.32
N ALA A 693 -33.07 -14.49 24.24
CA ALA A 693 -32.48 -14.60 25.57
C ALA A 693 -32.64 -16.02 26.13
N PRO A 694 -31.83 -16.41 27.14
CA PRO A 694 -32.12 -17.58 27.95
C PRO A 694 -33.54 -17.54 28.55
N GLU A 695 -34.09 -18.69 28.91
CA GLU A 695 -35.41 -18.74 29.55
C GLU A 695 -35.44 -17.91 30.84
N GLY A 696 -36.52 -17.19 31.10
CA GLY A 696 -36.73 -16.42 32.33
C GLY A 696 -36.38 -14.93 32.22
N TRP A 697 -36.45 -14.37 31.01
CA TRP A 697 -36.24 -12.95 30.74
C TRP A 697 -37.37 -12.39 29.88
N ARG A 698 -37.70 -11.12 30.09
CA ARG A 698 -38.61 -10.35 29.24
C ARG A 698 -38.17 -8.90 29.10
N LEU A 699 -38.69 -8.22 28.09
CA LEU A 699 -38.51 -6.78 27.89
C LEU A 699 -39.74 -6.01 28.38
N ASP A 700 -39.49 -4.84 28.94
CA ASP A 700 -40.47 -3.80 29.22
C ASP A 700 -40.02 -2.49 28.58
N GLU A 701 -40.82 -2.00 27.63
CA GLU A 701 -40.54 -0.77 26.89
C GLU A 701 -41.34 0.39 27.46
N ARG A 702 -40.63 1.34 28.08
CA ARG A 702 -41.23 2.45 28.83
C ARG A 702 -41.10 3.73 28.02
N VAL A 703 -42.24 4.32 27.65
CA VAL A 703 -42.32 5.58 26.91
C VAL A 703 -42.89 6.67 27.82
N ASN A 704 -42.12 7.72 28.04
CA ASN A 704 -42.50 8.96 28.73
C ASN A 704 -42.36 10.16 27.78
N ALA A 705 -42.79 11.35 28.21
CA ALA A 705 -42.82 12.54 27.36
C ALA A 705 -41.46 12.90 26.71
N ASP A 706 -40.35 12.73 27.45
CA ASP A 706 -38.99 13.09 27.02
C ASP A 706 -37.98 11.96 27.23
N LYS A 707 -38.46 10.71 27.38
CA LYS A 707 -37.59 9.57 27.64
C LYS A 707 -38.20 8.27 27.15
N TYR A 708 -37.38 7.46 26.51
CA TYR A 708 -37.67 6.08 26.15
C TYR A 708 -36.64 5.15 26.80
N GLU A 709 -37.10 4.06 27.41
CA GLU A 709 -36.22 3.04 28.01
C GLU A 709 -36.66 1.64 27.60
N VAL A 710 -35.68 0.79 27.31
CA VAL A 710 -35.86 -0.66 27.24
C VAL A 710 -35.26 -1.25 28.50
N VAL A 711 -36.11 -1.93 29.27
CA VAL A 711 -35.74 -2.55 30.54
C VAL A 711 -35.84 -4.05 30.41
N LEU A 712 -34.75 -4.73 30.70
CA LEU A 712 -34.70 -6.17 30.82
C LEU A 712 -35.14 -6.57 32.24
N ILE A 713 -36.09 -7.49 32.37
CA ILE A 713 -36.61 -7.94 33.66
C ILE A 713 -36.42 -9.45 33.83
N ALA A 714 -35.83 -9.85 34.96
CA ALA A 714 -35.67 -11.25 35.32
C ALA A 714 -36.99 -11.85 35.83
N ASP A 715 -37.44 -12.94 35.23
CA ASP A 715 -38.63 -13.70 35.67
C ASP A 715 -38.31 -14.83 36.65
N LYS A 716 -37.03 -15.17 36.76
CA LYS A 716 -36.49 -16.14 37.70
C LYS A 716 -35.23 -15.58 38.35
N SER A 717 -34.90 -16.04 39.55
CA SER A 717 -33.58 -15.77 40.13
C SER A 717 -32.54 -16.66 39.47
N ALA A 718 -31.28 -16.22 39.44
CA ALA A 718 -30.15 -17.01 38.93
C ALA A 718 -30.00 -18.38 39.61
N SER A 719 -30.59 -18.56 40.80
CA SER A 719 -30.44 -19.75 41.63
C SER A 719 -31.69 -20.10 42.45
N ILE A 720 -32.76 -20.64 41.83
CA ILE A 720 -33.75 -21.50 42.54
C ILE A 720 -34.26 -22.56 41.56
N ASP A 721 -33.63 -23.74 41.56
CA ASP A 721 -34.30 -24.96 41.15
C ASP A 721 -35.01 -25.57 42.37
N THR A 722 -36.29 -25.90 42.16
CA THR A 722 -37.18 -26.70 43.04
C THR A 722 -37.65 -26.09 44.38
N VAL A 723 -38.90 -25.64 44.39
CA VAL A 723 -39.73 -25.51 45.60
C VAL A 723 -40.24 -26.90 45.99
N ILE A 724 -39.93 -27.40 47.19
CA ILE A 724 -40.50 -28.63 47.76
C ILE A 724 -41.77 -28.27 48.58
N GLU A 725 -42.78 -29.14 48.52
CA GLU A 725 -44.09 -29.03 49.18
C GLU A 725 -44.01 -28.75 50.70
N GLU A 726 -45.06 -28.12 51.24
CA GLU A 726 -45.15 -27.52 52.59
C GLU A 726 -44.82 -28.42 53.80
N ASN A 727 -44.73 -29.74 53.65
CA ASN A 727 -44.60 -30.66 54.79
C ASN A 727 -43.16 -30.90 55.31
N ASP A 728 -42.13 -30.45 54.59
CA ASP A 728 -40.71 -30.65 54.97
C ASP A 728 -39.97 -29.35 55.38
N LYS A 729 -40.71 -28.24 55.59
CA LYS A 729 -40.08 -26.97 56.00
C LYS A 729 -39.57 -27.04 57.45
N PRO A 730 -38.39 -26.45 57.73
CA PRO A 730 -37.95 -26.23 59.10
C PRO A 730 -39.00 -25.45 59.90
N TYR A 731 -39.17 -25.73 61.20
CA TYR A 731 -40.13 -25.03 62.07
C TYR A 731 -39.58 -24.87 63.49
N VAL A 732 -40.14 -23.94 64.26
CA VAL A 732 -39.75 -23.71 65.66
C VAL A 732 -40.90 -24.06 66.60
N GLU A 733 -40.64 -24.96 67.54
CA GLU A 733 -41.59 -25.33 68.59
C GLU A 733 -40.86 -25.40 69.94
N GLY A 734 -41.40 -24.74 70.97
CA GLY A 734 -40.80 -24.73 72.31
C GLY A 734 -39.37 -24.14 72.36
N GLY A 735 -39.03 -23.24 71.42
CA GLY A 735 -37.70 -22.63 71.32
C GLY A 735 -36.61 -23.54 70.75
N ILE A 736 -37.03 -24.63 70.11
CA ILE A 736 -36.19 -25.55 69.36
C ILE A 736 -36.57 -25.46 67.88
N LEU A 737 -35.57 -25.24 67.03
CA LEU A 737 -35.66 -25.32 65.59
C LEU A 737 -35.54 -26.78 65.15
N TYR A 738 -36.55 -27.29 64.47
CA TYR A 738 -36.58 -28.60 63.86
C TYR A 738 -36.31 -28.50 62.36
N VAL A 739 -35.40 -29.33 61.84
CA VAL A 739 -35.05 -29.41 60.41
C VAL A 739 -35.30 -30.85 59.94
N ASN A 740 -36.50 -31.11 59.43
CA ASN A 740 -36.97 -32.48 59.12
C ASN A 740 -36.25 -33.14 57.93
N GLY A 741 -35.50 -32.38 57.12
CA GLY A 741 -34.75 -32.87 55.95
C GLY A 741 -33.23 -32.98 56.11
N ALA A 742 -32.66 -32.67 57.28
CA ALA A 742 -31.20 -32.71 57.48
C ALA A 742 -30.68 -34.15 57.70
N THR A 743 -29.64 -34.54 56.97
CA THR A 743 -28.95 -35.82 57.10
C THR A 743 -27.68 -35.72 57.94
N GLU A 744 -27.18 -36.86 58.43
CA GLU A 744 -25.96 -36.92 59.23
C GLU A 744 -24.74 -36.48 58.39
N GLY A 745 -24.22 -35.28 58.68
CA GLY A 745 -23.15 -34.62 57.92
C GLY A 745 -23.52 -33.24 57.37
N ASP A 746 -24.80 -32.89 57.34
CA ASP A 746 -25.25 -31.57 56.88
C ASP A 746 -24.90 -30.47 57.89
N THR A 747 -24.38 -29.36 57.36
CA THR A 747 -24.18 -28.11 58.11
C THR A 747 -25.44 -27.27 58.02
N ILE A 748 -26.05 -26.98 59.16
CA ILE A 748 -27.22 -26.09 59.28
C ILE A 748 -26.72 -24.72 59.74
N ASN A 749 -26.87 -23.73 58.87
CA ASN A 749 -26.52 -22.34 59.13
C ASN A 749 -27.77 -21.51 59.42
N ILE A 750 -27.70 -20.67 60.44
CA ILE A 750 -28.77 -19.75 60.83
C ILE A 750 -28.24 -18.33 60.69
N TYR A 751 -28.92 -17.51 59.90
CA TYR A 751 -28.57 -16.13 59.62
C TYR A 751 -29.65 -15.17 60.12
N ALA A 752 -29.25 -13.93 60.38
CA ALA A 752 -30.16 -12.80 60.47
C ALA A 752 -30.64 -12.41 59.08
N THR A 753 -31.68 -11.57 59.00
CA THR A 753 -32.27 -11.12 57.71
C THR A 753 -31.35 -10.22 56.88
N ASP A 754 -30.30 -9.68 57.48
CA ASP A 754 -29.25 -8.89 56.82
C ASP A 754 -28.06 -9.77 56.35
N GLY A 755 -28.15 -11.09 56.52
CA GLY A 755 -27.12 -12.04 56.08
C GLY A 755 -26.03 -12.34 57.12
N LEU A 756 -26.08 -11.75 58.32
CA LEU A 756 -25.13 -12.08 59.38
C LEU A 756 -25.32 -13.53 59.85
N LEU A 757 -24.27 -14.35 59.82
CA LEU A 757 -24.30 -15.72 60.37
C LEU A 757 -24.41 -15.64 61.90
N LEU A 758 -25.53 -16.14 62.44
CA LEU A 758 -25.81 -16.18 63.87
C LEU A 758 -25.32 -17.49 64.51
N LYS A 759 -25.48 -18.61 63.80
CA LYS A 759 -25.17 -19.95 64.34
C LYS A 759 -24.90 -20.94 63.22
N SER A 760 -24.00 -21.89 63.44
CA SER A 760 -23.74 -23.02 62.53
C SER A 760 -23.67 -24.31 63.34
N VAL A 761 -24.40 -25.34 62.92
CA VAL A 761 -24.56 -26.60 63.66
C VAL A 761 -24.47 -27.77 62.69
N ASN A 762 -23.69 -28.78 63.05
CA ASN A 762 -23.57 -30.01 62.26
C ASN A 762 -24.51 -31.09 62.80
N GLY A 763 -25.34 -31.67 61.92
CA GLY A 763 -25.93 -33.01 62.12
C GLY A 763 -26.90 -33.21 63.28
N ILE A 764 -27.66 -32.19 63.71
CA ILE A 764 -28.74 -32.38 64.70
C ILE A 764 -30.03 -31.77 64.16
N SER A 765 -31.08 -32.58 64.04
CA SER A 765 -32.41 -32.20 63.56
C SER A 765 -33.20 -31.34 64.56
N ALA A 766 -32.62 -31.01 65.71
CA ALA A 766 -33.20 -30.17 66.76
C ALA A 766 -32.13 -29.21 67.32
N ILE A 767 -32.28 -27.91 67.06
CA ILE A 767 -31.31 -26.87 67.41
C ILE A 767 -31.96 -25.88 68.39
N PRO A 768 -31.41 -25.69 69.60
CA PRO A 768 -31.90 -24.64 70.51
C PRO A 768 -31.68 -23.26 69.90
N VAL A 769 -32.76 -22.47 69.82
CA VAL A 769 -32.77 -21.09 69.29
C VAL A 769 -33.41 -20.10 70.26
N ASN A 770 -33.53 -20.46 71.54
CA ASN A 770 -34.07 -19.61 72.62
C ASN A 770 -33.31 -18.28 72.81
N ASP A 771 -32.07 -18.23 72.34
CA ASP A 771 -31.19 -17.08 72.37
C ASP A 771 -31.42 -16.11 71.19
N LEU A 772 -32.20 -16.53 70.19
CA LEU A 772 -32.51 -15.76 68.98
C LEU A 772 -33.94 -15.22 69.06
N ASN A 773 -34.16 -14.01 68.54
CA ASN A 773 -35.47 -13.38 68.52
C ASN A 773 -35.71 -12.68 67.17
N GLY A 774 -36.95 -12.71 66.69
CA GLY A 774 -37.33 -12.13 65.41
C GLY A 774 -37.17 -13.11 64.25
N VAL A 775 -36.92 -12.57 63.05
CA VAL A 775 -36.90 -13.36 61.84
C VAL A 775 -35.49 -13.84 61.52
N ILE A 776 -35.33 -15.13 61.28
CA ILE A 776 -34.07 -15.79 60.92
C ILE A 776 -34.20 -16.48 59.57
N ILE A 777 -33.06 -16.76 58.94
CA ILE A 777 -32.94 -17.58 57.74
C ILE A 777 -32.17 -18.84 58.12
N VAL A 778 -32.75 -20.01 57.86
CA VAL A 778 -32.13 -21.32 58.12
C VAL A 778 -31.74 -21.92 56.78
N SER A 779 -30.47 -22.25 56.61
CA SER A 779 -29.90 -22.87 55.42
C SER A 779 -29.31 -24.23 55.77
N TYR A 780 -29.59 -25.24 54.95
CA TYR A 780 -29.00 -26.57 55.06
C TYR A 780 -28.98 -27.22 53.66
N GLY A 781 -27.88 -27.85 53.28
CA GLY A 781 -27.68 -28.31 51.90
C GLY A 781 -27.84 -27.15 50.91
N THR A 782 -28.68 -27.33 49.88
CA THR A 782 -29.06 -26.30 48.90
C THR A 782 -30.33 -25.54 49.27
N THR A 783 -30.92 -25.83 50.44
CA THR A 783 -32.23 -25.29 50.85
C THR A 783 -32.06 -24.13 51.83
N SER A 784 -32.92 -23.11 51.71
CA SER A 784 -33.02 -22.03 52.70
C SER A 784 -34.48 -21.73 53.05
N SER A 785 -34.77 -21.40 54.31
CA SER A 785 -36.12 -21.13 54.82
C SER A 785 -36.13 -19.97 55.82
N LYS A 786 -37.12 -19.08 55.69
CA LYS A 786 -37.30 -17.94 56.59
C LYS A 786 -38.27 -18.31 57.71
N LEU A 787 -37.87 -18.08 58.96
CA LEU A 787 -38.63 -18.45 60.15
C LEU A 787 -38.71 -17.32 61.16
N THR A 788 -39.83 -17.24 61.87
CA THR A 788 -39.99 -16.32 63.00
C THR A 788 -39.79 -17.08 64.30
N VAL A 789 -38.77 -16.70 65.06
CA VAL A 789 -38.49 -17.19 66.42
C VAL A 789 -39.10 -16.19 67.40
N LYS A 790 -39.81 -16.70 68.40
CA LYS A 790 -40.45 -15.89 69.46
C LYS A 790 -39.74 -16.07 70.79
#